data_AF-A0A535I7B4-F1
#
_entry.id   AF-A0A535I7B4-F1
#
_cell.length_a   1.000
_cell.length_b   1.000
_cell.length_c   1.000
_cell.angle_alpha   90.00
_cell.angle_beta   90.00
_cell.angle_gamma   90.00
#
_symmetry.space_group_name_H-M   'P 1'
#
loop_
_entity.id
_entity.type
_entity.pdbx_description
1 polymer ?
#
loop_
_entity_poly.entity_id
_entity_poly.type
_entity_poly.pdbx_seq_one_letter_code
_entity_poly.pdbx_strand_id
1 'polypeptide(L)'
;MTKMRGLYRPACLALAALLALVVAVAIAPSRPAPIKAVAAASTGSWTVYHRDDAHTGNDPTLPKVASASAGWTSPALDDQVYAEPLVLNGVVYAGTLNGTVYALKQSDGTVLWSKNVGAIQTSGWGCSTLKPGILSTPVIDTTANRIYVVAELAGTPPTYHLFGLDLGSSGNIVLNTAITPAGFDWTIQGQRGALALRNGFVYVPFGGRNGDCGSYHGYIAAVPTSGAAITNYYVTPGVAAGFWGAGGVVVDDSTGNVFETSGNGTGSGCNANLNGTPTFENDAVVRFSSTLAHQDSFVPQDWKNNWCGNDQDLGSATSVLISPSLMFQSGKWGAGFLLNPASLGGMDGQLFPTPKPATYSEAPVCFGNNTDATFGSFAYAAPFIYVECENHGLVALSTNTSTPSFSPCNATCTAPDWNAGGTTTFGPPIVAGGAVWVIGIGNVGIYAFDAATGAQIYHSAAFLSQNHFVTPAEAGGSVYAPADNFIKSFDMNFGCTGTPLSTSYLNWYDKASAGMLADNIHILNTGGTTSSGCVTVTGYPGVAWAAGAGQETYVTLPAGTIGGPVLVTVNSGPPVLASQRVQFNQSFNEVWAETASQAATTSYFQWFDKASAGFLNDNIHVLNPGGTSATVTISLQGATSQIFTVAPGAESYASFPQGNIGGPVTVSSTQPVLASQRVQFSQSFNEVWAESATQAAATTYVNWYDKASAGMLNDNIHVLNTSGAAATVTISLAGATSQILSVPAGAERYANFPQGSIGGPVTVSSTQPVLASQRVQFNQSFNEVWAESATQAATTSHLNWYDKASAGMYNDNIHVLNPGGAAATVTISLPGATALVVSVPAGGEAYAHFPQGTIGGPVTVTSTQPVLASQRVQYFSTFNEIAAL
;
A
#
# COMPACT_ATOMS: atom_id res chain seq x y z
N MET A 1 -59.98 36.44 24.50
CA MET A 1 -60.86 36.56 25.67
C MET A 1 -60.57 35.38 26.59
N THR A 2 -60.05 35.70 27.79
CA THR A 2 -60.12 35.00 29.10
C THR A 2 -59.71 33.50 29.20
N LYS A 3 -58.91 33.04 30.18
CA LYS A 3 -58.42 33.65 31.43
C LYS A 3 -57.24 32.85 32.02
N MET A 4 -56.25 33.57 32.55
CA MET A 4 -55.26 33.11 33.53
C MET A 4 -55.86 32.90 34.92
N ARG A 5 -55.18 32.09 35.75
CA ARG A 5 -54.85 32.27 37.20
C ARG A 5 -54.11 30.99 37.64
N GLY A 6 -53.03 30.95 38.42
CA GLY A 6 -52.47 31.89 39.38
C GLY A 6 -52.16 31.11 40.67
N LEU A 7 -50.88 31.12 41.07
CA LEU A 7 -50.19 30.64 42.29
C LEU A 7 -51.02 30.31 43.55
N TYR A 8 -50.50 29.41 44.41
CA TYR A 8 -50.01 29.72 45.79
C TYR A 8 -49.37 28.47 46.47
N ARG A 9 -48.14 28.65 46.99
CA ARG A 9 -47.42 27.84 48.01
C ARG A 9 -47.68 28.49 49.41
N PRO A 10 -47.39 27.93 50.62
CA PRO A 10 -46.15 27.18 50.97
C PRO A 10 -46.15 26.16 52.15
N ALA A 11 -45.01 25.46 52.26
CA ALA A 11 -44.20 25.07 53.44
C ALA A 11 -44.76 24.25 54.63
N CYS A 12 -44.09 23.12 54.91
CA CYS A 12 -43.52 22.81 56.24
C CYS A 12 -42.34 21.82 56.11
N LEU A 13 -41.34 22.00 56.97
CA LEU A 13 -39.96 21.46 56.95
C LEU A 13 -39.74 20.40 58.05
N ALA A 14 -38.64 19.64 57.89
CA ALA A 14 -37.86 18.86 58.88
C ALA A 14 -38.31 17.39 59.16
N LEU A 15 -37.45 16.38 59.35
CA LEU A 15 -36.00 16.14 59.14
C LEU A 15 -35.75 14.66 59.56
N ALA A 16 -35.04 13.84 58.79
CA ALA A 16 -34.11 12.79 59.25
C ALA A 16 -33.50 12.01 58.06
N ALA A 17 -32.20 11.74 58.14
CA ALA A 17 -31.32 11.24 57.08
C ALA A 17 -31.21 9.71 57.02
N LEU A 18 -31.04 9.13 55.81
CA LEU A 18 -29.90 8.27 55.41
C LEU A 18 -30.06 7.74 53.96
N LEU A 19 -28.92 7.70 53.24
CA LEU A 19 -28.59 6.94 52.01
C LEU A 19 -29.28 7.26 50.66
N ALA A 20 -28.47 7.94 49.82
CA ALA A 20 -28.20 7.71 48.39
C ALA A 20 -29.38 7.40 47.44
N LEU A 21 -29.83 8.40 46.69
CA LEU A 21 -30.76 8.23 45.56
C LEU A 21 -30.09 8.56 44.22
N VAL A 22 -30.09 7.53 43.39
CA VAL A 22 -29.81 7.48 41.96
C VAL A 22 -30.66 8.51 41.20
N VAL A 23 -30.02 9.36 40.39
CA VAL A 23 -30.73 10.22 39.44
C VAL A 23 -31.03 9.39 38.19
N ALA A 24 -32.31 9.10 37.98
CA ALA A 24 -32.83 8.58 36.73
C ALA A 24 -32.74 9.66 35.64
N VAL A 25 -31.81 9.50 34.70
CA VAL A 25 -31.75 10.29 33.47
C VAL A 25 -32.70 9.65 32.45
N ALA A 26 -33.61 10.46 31.92
CA ALA A 26 -34.50 10.07 30.82
C ALA A 26 -33.67 9.74 29.58
N ILE A 27 -33.75 8.49 29.11
CA ILE A 27 -33.12 8.02 27.88
C ILE A 27 -33.98 8.49 26.70
N ALA A 28 -33.55 9.55 26.02
CA ALA A 28 -33.97 9.81 24.65
C ALA A 28 -33.26 8.80 23.72
N PRO A 29 -33.93 8.21 22.72
CA PRO A 29 -33.27 7.32 21.77
C PRO A 29 -32.23 8.12 20.99
N SER A 30 -30.95 7.81 21.20
CA SER A 30 -29.85 8.37 20.43
C SER A 30 -30.02 7.97 18.97
N ARG A 31 -30.19 8.97 18.09
CA ARG A 31 -29.90 8.76 16.67
C ARG A 31 -28.46 8.27 16.57
N PRO A 32 -28.16 7.14 15.89
CA PRO A 32 -26.79 6.77 15.63
C PRO A 32 -26.10 7.92 14.90
N ALA A 33 -24.98 8.39 15.44
CA ALA A 33 -24.13 9.34 14.75
C ALA A 33 -23.74 8.73 13.39
N PRO A 34 -23.77 9.47 12.28
CA PRO A 34 -23.20 8.98 11.03
C PRO A 34 -21.71 8.77 11.29
N ILE A 35 -21.31 7.51 11.38
CA ILE A 35 -19.90 7.11 11.39
C ILE A 35 -19.35 7.56 10.04
N LYS A 36 -18.44 8.53 10.05
CA LYS A 36 -17.65 8.84 8.86
C LYS A 36 -16.92 7.54 8.49
N ALA A 37 -17.18 7.04 7.28
CA ALA A 37 -16.37 5.98 6.70
C ALA A 37 -14.89 6.39 6.82
N VAL A 38 -14.10 5.55 7.46
CA VAL A 38 -12.64 5.63 7.33
C VAL A 38 -12.39 5.32 5.85
N ALA A 39 -11.78 6.25 5.12
CA ALA A 39 -11.35 5.98 3.75
C ALA A 39 -10.45 4.74 3.77
N ALA A 40 -10.76 3.76 2.92
CA ALA A 40 -9.98 2.53 2.77
C ALA A 40 -8.50 2.89 2.59
N ALA A 41 -7.62 2.31 3.42
CA ALA A 41 -6.19 2.46 3.25
C ALA A 41 -5.78 1.63 2.03
N SER A 42 -5.20 2.27 1.01
CA SER A 42 -4.71 1.62 -0.21
C SER A 42 -3.36 0.90 -0.01
N THR A 43 -3.18 0.22 1.12
CA THR A 43 -2.21 -0.86 1.27
C THR A 43 -2.89 -2.12 0.76
N GLY A 44 -2.29 -2.84 -0.21
CA GLY A 44 -2.90 -3.97 -0.93
C GLY A 44 -3.97 -4.73 -0.14
N SER A 45 -5.18 -4.82 -0.68
CA SER A 45 -6.31 -5.51 -0.07
C SER A 45 -6.53 -6.85 -0.75
N TRP A 46 -6.72 -7.90 0.03
CA TRP A 46 -7.00 -9.25 -0.42
C TRP A 46 -8.24 -9.77 0.30
N THR A 47 -9.41 -9.36 -0.18
CA THR A 47 -10.69 -9.47 0.55
C THR A 47 -11.54 -10.66 0.17
N VAL A 48 -11.15 -11.40 -0.87
CA VAL A 48 -11.83 -12.58 -1.40
C VAL A 48 -10.77 -13.55 -1.91
N TYR A 49 -11.15 -14.79 -2.17
CA TYR A 49 -10.26 -15.79 -2.74
C TYR A 49 -9.55 -15.26 -3.98
N HIS A 50 -8.24 -15.42 -4.06
CA HIS A 50 -7.46 -14.96 -5.21
C HIS A 50 -7.73 -13.47 -5.57
N ARG A 51 -7.90 -12.62 -4.53
CA ARG A 51 -7.97 -11.16 -4.53
C ARG A 51 -9.24 -10.51 -5.07
N ASP A 52 -9.86 -11.04 -6.12
CA ASP A 52 -10.99 -10.41 -6.83
C ASP A 52 -12.06 -11.40 -7.26
N ASP A 53 -13.26 -10.91 -7.62
CA ASP A 53 -14.41 -11.73 -8.04
C ASP A 53 -14.12 -12.64 -9.26
N ALA A 54 -13.08 -12.30 -10.03
CA ALA A 54 -12.63 -13.04 -11.20
C ALA A 54 -11.62 -14.16 -10.85
N HIS A 55 -11.20 -14.24 -9.58
CA HIS A 55 -10.20 -15.15 -9.04
C HIS A 55 -8.87 -15.08 -9.81
N THR A 56 -8.44 -13.88 -10.23
CA THR A 56 -7.21 -13.75 -11.01
C THR A 56 -5.96 -14.13 -10.21
N GLY A 57 -6.02 -14.03 -8.89
CA GLY A 57 -4.88 -14.31 -8.02
C GLY A 57 -3.72 -13.35 -8.26
N ASN A 58 -3.95 -12.18 -8.86
CA ASN A 58 -2.90 -11.28 -9.32
C ASN A 58 -3.00 -9.91 -8.65
N ASP A 59 -1.96 -9.48 -7.95
CA ASP A 59 -1.78 -8.08 -7.58
C ASP A 59 -0.84 -7.35 -8.57
N PRO A 60 -1.39 -6.58 -9.52
CA PRO A 60 -0.59 -5.85 -10.50
C PRO A 60 0.00 -4.54 -9.95
N THR A 61 -0.27 -4.20 -8.68
CA THR A 61 0.09 -2.88 -8.12
C THR A 61 1.54 -2.82 -7.63
N LEU A 62 2.15 -3.97 -7.38
CA LEU A 62 3.52 -4.04 -6.89
C LEU A 62 4.57 -4.02 -8.01
N PRO A 63 5.72 -3.36 -7.78
CA PRO A 63 6.85 -3.42 -8.68
C PRO A 63 7.47 -4.82 -8.68
N LYS A 64 8.32 -5.12 -9.67
CA LYS A 64 9.03 -6.40 -9.73
C LYS A 64 9.91 -6.58 -8.48
N VAL A 65 9.74 -7.68 -7.78
CA VAL A 65 10.50 -8.07 -6.60
C VAL A 65 11.92 -8.49 -7.01
N ALA A 66 12.92 -8.07 -6.24
CA ALA A 66 14.32 -8.43 -6.48
C ALA A 66 14.73 -9.68 -5.69
N SER A 67 14.25 -9.80 -4.46
CA SER A 67 14.43 -10.98 -3.60
C SER A 67 13.32 -11.04 -2.56
N ALA A 68 13.27 -12.10 -1.75
CA ALA A 68 12.35 -12.17 -0.62
C ALA A 68 13.05 -12.71 0.63
N SER A 69 12.46 -12.46 1.79
CA SER A 69 12.95 -12.92 3.08
C SER A 69 11.80 -13.47 3.93
N ALA A 70 12.14 -14.33 4.90
CA ALA A 70 11.17 -14.76 5.90
C ALA A 70 10.81 -13.57 6.81
N GLY A 71 9.52 -13.37 7.04
CA GLY A 71 8.99 -12.40 7.98
C GLY A 71 8.66 -13.04 9.33
N TRP A 72 7.51 -12.68 9.89
CA TRP A 72 7.04 -13.17 11.18
C TRP A 72 6.32 -14.52 11.08
N THR A 73 6.18 -15.20 12.22
CA THR A 73 5.30 -16.36 12.40
C THR A 73 4.32 -16.04 13.53
N SER A 74 3.02 -16.27 13.30
CA SER A 74 1.99 -16.01 14.31
C SER A 74 2.21 -16.90 15.56
N PRO A 75 1.56 -16.59 16.69
CA PRO A 75 1.29 -17.61 17.70
C PRO A 75 0.57 -18.82 17.09
N ALA A 76 0.68 -19.98 17.75
CA ALA A 76 -0.09 -21.16 17.37
C ALA A 76 -1.59 -20.86 17.47
N LEU A 77 -2.31 -21.16 16.39
CA LEU A 77 -3.77 -21.08 16.34
C LEU A 77 -4.38 -22.37 16.90
N ASP A 78 -5.68 -22.33 17.18
CA ASP A 78 -6.39 -23.41 17.89
C ASP A 78 -6.67 -24.66 17.04
N ASP A 79 -6.44 -24.60 15.73
CA ASP A 79 -6.52 -25.73 14.79
C ASP A 79 -5.83 -25.36 13.46
N GLN A 80 -5.84 -26.29 12.51
CA GLN A 80 -5.28 -26.11 11.18
C GLN A 80 -5.99 -25.00 10.39
N VAL A 81 -5.23 -24.30 9.55
CA VAL A 81 -5.71 -23.32 8.58
C VAL A 81 -5.64 -23.91 7.18
N TYR A 82 -6.80 -24.15 6.59
CA TYR A 82 -6.94 -24.65 5.21
C TYR A 82 -7.30 -23.54 4.23
N ALA A 83 -8.11 -22.60 4.71
CA ALA A 83 -8.53 -21.41 3.98
C ALA A 83 -7.34 -20.50 3.65
N GLU A 84 -7.43 -19.84 2.49
CA GLU A 84 -6.57 -18.69 2.18
C GLU A 84 -6.81 -17.59 3.23
N PRO A 85 -5.76 -16.97 3.78
CA PRO A 85 -5.92 -15.83 4.66
C PRO A 85 -6.38 -14.62 3.86
N LEU A 86 -7.18 -13.75 4.46
CA LEU A 86 -7.58 -12.47 3.84
C LEU A 86 -6.82 -11.32 4.49
N VAL A 87 -6.59 -10.24 3.74
CA VAL A 87 -5.89 -9.06 4.29
C VAL A 87 -6.64 -7.78 3.97
N LEU A 88 -6.88 -6.97 5.00
CA LEU A 88 -7.50 -5.66 4.86
C LEU A 88 -7.00 -4.71 5.95
N ASN A 89 -6.64 -3.49 5.58
CA ASN A 89 -6.31 -2.38 6.50
C ASN A 89 -5.32 -2.75 7.61
N GLY A 90 -4.20 -3.42 7.29
CA GLY A 90 -3.20 -3.76 8.30
C GLY A 90 -3.53 -5.00 9.14
N VAL A 91 -4.52 -5.80 8.74
CA VAL A 91 -4.97 -6.99 9.48
C VAL A 91 -5.06 -8.20 8.55
N VAL A 92 -4.46 -9.31 8.97
CA VAL A 92 -4.55 -10.63 8.33
C VAL A 92 -5.61 -11.46 9.06
N TYR A 93 -6.60 -11.95 8.34
CA TYR A 93 -7.70 -12.76 8.85
C TYR A 93 -7.51 -14.22 8.48
N ALA A 94 -7.65 -15.13 9.45
CA ALA A 94 -7.51 -16.57 9.24
C ALA A 94 -8.66 -17.33 9.92
N GLY A 95 -9.23 -18.32 9.22
CA GLY A 95 -10.21 -19.26 9.76
C GLY A 95 -9.58 -20.61 10.07
N THR A 96 -9.92 -21.20 11.22
CA THR A 96 -9.40 -22.52 11.64
C THR A 96 -10.45 -23.61 11.57
N LEU A 97 -10.00 -24.87 11.48
CA LEU A 97 -10.88 -26.05 11.55
C LEU A 97 -11.59 -26.22 12.91
N ASN A 98 -11.26 -25.44 13.94
CA ASN A 98 -12.02 -25.39 15.20
C ASN A 98 -13.14 -24.34 15.18
N GLY A 99 -13.38 -23.68 14.04
CA GLY A 99 -14.44 -22.69 13.91
C GLY A 99 -14.06 -21.33 14.48
N THR A 100 -12.77 -21.03 14.56
CA THR A 100 -12.29 -19.75 15.10
C THR A 100 -11.79 -18.86 13.97
N VAL A 101 -12.25 -17.62 13.93
CA VAL A 101 -11.69 -16.55 13.10
C VAL A 101 -10.69 -15.78 13.94
N TYR A 102 -9.48 -15.62 13.43
CA TYR A 102 -8.42 -14.80 14.00
C TYR A 102 -8.21 -13.54 13.18
N ALA A 103 -7.97 -12.42 13.86
CA ALA A 103 -7.41 -11.21 13.28
C ALA A 103 -6.00 -11.01 13.82
N LEU A 104 -5.02 -11.00 12.93
CA LEU A 104 -3.60 -10.86 13.24
C LEU A 104 -3.13 -9.51 12.71
N LYS A 105 -2.33 -8.80 13.49
CA LYS A 105 -1.72 -7.55 13.07
C LYS A 105 -0.72 -7.82 11.95
N GLN A 106 -0.87 -7.16 10.82
CA GLN A 106 -0.09 -7.43 9.60
C GLN A 106 1.42 -7.19 9.80
N SER A 107 1.82 -6.25 10.67
CA SER A 107 3.21 -5.89 10.88
C SER A 107 4.03 -6.92 11.67
N ASP A 108 3.40 -7.70 12.54
CA ASP A 108 4.12 -8.56 13.51
C ASP A 108 3.43 -9.88 13.85
N GLY A 109 2.25 -10.15 13.29
CA GLY A 109 1.52 -11.40 13.50
C GLY A 109 0.85 -11.51 14.87
N THR A 110 0.84 -10.46 15.68
CA THR A 110 0.18 -10.48 16.99
C THR A 110 -1.33 -10.63 16.84
N VAL A 111 -1.95 -11.46 17.68
CA VAL A 111 -3.42 -11.64 17.68
C VAL A 111 -4.07 -10.36 18.22
N LEU A 112 -4.85 -9.69 17.38
CA LEU A 112 -5.68 -8.54 17.76
C LEU A 112 -6.95 -9.00 18.44
N TRP A 113 -7.63 -9.98 17.85
CA TRP A 113 -8.77 -10.67 18.42
C TRP A 113 -8.92 -12.06 17.82
N SER A 114 -9.67 -12.93 18.50
CA SER A 114 -10.15 -14.20 17.96
C SER A 114 -11.59 -14.45 18.38
N LYS A 115 -12.36 -15.11 17.51
CA LYS A 115 -13.77 -15.43 17.77
C LYS A 115 -14.14 -16.81 17.26
N ASN A 116 -14.56 -17.68 18.18
CA ASN A 116 -15.16 -18.97 17.85
C ASN A 116 -16.64 -18.81 17.50
N VAL A 117 -17.09 -19.42 16.40
CA VAL A 117 -18.46 -19.31 15.88
C VAL A 117 -19.44 -20.30 16.50
N GLY A 118 -18.95 -21.27 17.28
CA GLY A 118 -19.76 -22.27 17.96
C GLY A 118 -19.10 -23.64 17.98
N ALA A 119 -19.74 -24.59 18.67
CA ALA A 119 -19.28 -25.97 18.71
C ALA A 119 -19.42 -26.62 17.33
N ILE A 120 -18.29 -26.99 16.73
CA ILE A 120 -18.22 -27.61 15.40
C ILE A 120 -18.60 -29.09 15.47
N GLN A 121 -19.28 -29.59 14.45
CA GLN A 121 -19.56 -31.02 14.32
C GLN A 121 -18.26 -31.83 14.15
N THR A 122 -18.11 -32.92 14.92
CA THR A 122 -16.85 -33.69 14.99
C THR A 122 -16.94 -35.13 14.46
N SER A 123 -18.14 -35.63 14.15
CA SER A 123 -18.34 -37.01 13.67
C SER A 123 -19.70 -37.17 12.95
N GLY A 124 -20.04 -38.39 12.52
CA GLY A 124 -21.37 -38.72 12.00
C GLY A 124 -21.54 -38.55 10.49
N TRP A 125 -20.47 -38.24 9.77
CA TRP A 125 -20.45 -38.21 8.31
C TRP A 125 -20.35 -39.61 7.72
N GLY A 126 -20.98 -39.84 6.57
CA GLY A 126 -21.05 -41.16 5.94
C GLY A 126 -19.69 -41.69 5.48
N CYS A 127 -18.78 -40.80 5.04
CA CYS A 127 -17.55 -41.22 4.34
C CYS A 127 -16.33 -40.29 4.49
N SER A 128 -16.32 -39.37 5.47
CA SER A 128 -15.19 -38.46 5.69
C SER A 128 -14.83 -38.39 7.17
N THR A 129 -13.54 -38.25 7.45
CA THR A 129 -13.00 -37.97 8.79
C THR A 129 -12.54 -36.53 8.96
N LEU A 130 -12.61 -35.70 7.90
CA LEU A 130 -12.25 -34.30 7.97
C LEU A 130 -13.29 -33.52 8.77
N LYS A 131 -12.86 -32.90 9.88
CA LYS A 131 -13.64 -31.94 10.66
C LYS A 131 -13.74 -30.62 9.88
N PRO A 132 -14.93 -30.21 9.41
CA PRO A 132 -15.01 -29.15 8.40
C PRO A 132 -14.93 -27.72 8.94
N GLY A 133 -14.95 -27.49 10.27
CA GLY A 133 -14.70 -26.18 10.90
C GLY A 133 -15.04 -24.95 10.07
N ILE A 134 -14.06 -24.05 9.88
CA ILE A 134 -14.02 -23.11 8.76
C ILE A 134 -13.00 -23.66 7.75
N LEU A 135 -13.49 -24.38 6.74
CA LEU A 135 -12.65 -25.01 5.72
C LEU A 135 -12.40 -24.10 4.51
N SER A 136 -13.43 -23.36 4.07
CA SER A 136 -13.37 -22.50 2.88
C SER A 136 -12.75 -21.13 3.17
N THR A 137 -12.12 -20.54 2.16
CA THR A 137 -11.72 -19.13 2.19
C THR A 137 -12.92 -18.23 2.48
N PRO A 138 -12.84 -17.37 3.52
CA PRO A 138 -13.86 -16.37 3.84
C PRO A 138 -14.06 -15.33 2.73
N VAL A 139 -14.97 -14.38 2.94
CA VAL A 139 -15.04 -13.15 2.13
C VAL A 139 -15.29 -11.93 3.00
N ILE A 140 -14.64 -10.80 2.70
CA ILE A 140 -14.79 -9.54 3.42
C ILE A 140 -15.69 -8.58 2.65
N ASP A 141 -16.74 -8.13 3.32
CA ASP A 141 -17.56 -7.00 2.90
C ASP A 141 -16.99 -5.70 3.49
N THR A 142 -16.27 -4.96 2.65
CA THR A 142 -15.67 -3.67 3.02
C THR A 142 -16.72 -2.59 3.29
N THR A 143 -17.92 -2.71 2.70
CA THR A 143 -19.01 -1.76 2.88
C THR A 143 -19.72 -1.97 4.21
N ALA A 144 -19.96 -3.23 4.58
CA ALA A 144 -20.55 -3.60 5.86
C ALA A 144 -19.52 -3.70 7.00
N ASN A 145 -18.23 -3.54 6.71
CA ASN A 145 -17.10 -3.73 7.63
C ASN A 145 -17.19 -5.09 8.35
N ARG A 146 -17.29 -6.17 7.57
CA ARG A 146 -17.63 -7.51 8.05
C ARG A 146 -16.87 -8.60 7.28
N ILE A 147 -16.47 -9.66 7.98
CA ILE A 147 -16.02 -10.91 7.36
C ILE A 147 -17.12 -11.97 7.44
N TYR A 148 -17.31 -12.72 6.37
CA TYR A 148 -18.24 -13.83 6.25
C TYR A 148 -17.50 -15.17 6.24
N VAL A 149 -17.93 -16.10 7.09
CA VAL A 149 -17.38 -17.46 7.18
C VAL A 149 -18.48 -18.50 7.24
N VAL A 150 -18.21 -19.71 6.75
CA VAL A 150 -19.15 -20.84 6.84
C VAL A 150 -18.60 -21.89 7.79
N ALA A 151 -19.48 -22.45 8.62
CA ALA A 151 -19.15 -23.56 9.50
C ALA A 151 -20.34 -24.50 9.72
N GLU A 152 -20.04 -25.79 9.95
CA GLU A 152 -21.02 -26.80 10.36
C GLU A 152 -21.08 -26.88 11.89
N LEU A 153 -22.22 -26.50 12.46
CA LEU A 153 -22.44 -26.56 13.90
C LEU A 153 -22.96 -27.92 14.33
N ALA A 154 -22.49 -28.38 15.48
CA ALA A 154 -23.02 -29.56 16.15
C ALA A 154 -24.48 -29.34 16.58
N GLY A 155 -25.30 -30.37 16.42
CA GLY A 155 -26.73 -30.31 16.74
C GLY A 155 -27.45 -31.62 16.40
N THR A 156 -28.77 -31.63 16.58
CA THR A 156 -29.65 -32.76 16.23
C THR A 156 -30.81 -32.30 15.34
N PRO A 157 -30.64 -32.26 14.01
CA PRO A 157 -29.42 -32.58 13.24
C PRO A 157 -28.38 -31.43 13.23
N PRO A 158 -27.10 -31.70 12.89
CA PRO A 158 -26.12 -30.68 12.53
C PRO A 158 -26.58 -29.82 11.35
N THR A 159 -26.12 -28.57 11.30
CA THR A 159 -26.52 -27.61 10.26
C THR A 159 -25.35 -26.72 9.86
N TYR A 160 -25.29 -26.35 8.58
CA TYR A 160 -24.35 -25.34 8.08
C TYR A 160 -24.91 -23.94 8.29
N HIS A 161 -24.03 -23.03 8.72
CA HIS A 161 -24.35 -21.64 8.95
C HIS A 161 -23.36 -20.72 8.24
N LEU A 162 -23.88 -19.63 7.67
CA LEU A 162 -23.09 -18.46 7.32
C LEU A 162 -23.07 -17.53 8.54
N PHE A 163 -21.87 -17.19 8.99
CA PHE A 163 -21.64 -16.20 10.02
C PHE A 163 -21.11 -14.91 9.41
N GLY A 164 -21.56 -13.78 9.94
CA GLY A 164 -20.96 -12.48 9.68
C GLY A 164 -20.36 -11.93 10.96
N LEU A 165 -19.07 -11.60 10.96
CA LEU A 165 -18.36 -11.04 12.10
C LEU A 165 -17.92 -9.61 11.79
N ASP A 166 -18.11 -8.67 12.73
CA ASP A 166 -17.62 -7.31 12.55
C ASP A 166 -16.08 -7.26 12.52
N LEU A 167 -15.49 -6.41 11.67
CA LEU A 167 -14.03 -6.26 11.60
C LEU A 167 -13.47 -5.32 12.68
N GLY A 168 -14.29 -4.87 13.63
CA GLY A 168 -13.88 -4.02 14.73
C GLY A 168 -12.93 -4.74 15.69
N SER A 169 -12.64 -4.14 16.84
CA SER A 169 -11.65 -4.67 17.79
C SER A 169 -12.02 -5.99 18.47
N SER A 170 -13.21 -6.55 18.23
CA SER A 170 -13.72 -7.72 18.96
C SER A 170 -14.25 -8.88 18.10
N GLY A 171 -14.41 -8.71 16.79
CA GLY A 171 -14.87 -9.80 15.93
C GLY A 171 -16.25 -10.34 16.30
N ASN A 172 -17.21 -9.53 16.75
CA ASN A 172 -18.49 -10.07 17.23
C ASN A 172 -19.29 -10.64 16.08
N ILE A 173 -19.97 -11.76 16.37
CA ILE A 173 -20.94 -12.34 15.46
C ILE A 173 -22.15 -11.40 15.39
N VAL A 174 -22.36 -10.80 14.23
CA VAL A 174 -23.47 -9.89 13.92
C VAL A 174 -24.49 -10.52 12.98
N LEU A 175 -24.17 -11.69 12.42
CA LEU A 175 -25.06 -12.49 11.59
C LEU A 175 -24.78 -13.98 11.82
N ASN A 176 -25.85 -14.76 11.91
CA ASN A 176 -25.82 -16.21 11.98
C ASN A 176 -27.06 -16.75 11.24
N THR A 177 -26.87 -17.23 10.02
CA THR A 177 -27.95 -17.67 9.14
C THR A 177 -27.73 -19.14 8.79
N ALA A 178 -28.75 -19.98 8.99
CA ALA A 178 -28.72 -21.36 8.51
C ALA A 178 -28.87 -21.38 6.98
N ILE A 179 -28.02 -22.16 6.30
CA ILE A 179 -27.87 -22.08 4.83
C ILE A 179 -28.09 -23.41 4.11
N THR A 180 -28.55 -24.45 4.81
CA THR A 180 -28.89 -25.74 4.20
C THR A 180 -30.33 -25.72 3.68
N PRO A 181 -30.58 -25.87 2.36
CA PRO A 181 -31.92 -25.95 1.82
C PRO A 181 -32.61 -27.29 2.15
N ALA A 182 -33.91 -27.38 1.84
CA ALA A 182 -34.65 -28.63 1.99
C ALA A 182 -34.08 -29.73 1.08
N GLY A 183 -33.93 -30.95 1.61
CA GLY A 183 -33.33 -32.07 0.90
C GLY A 183 -31.80 -32.17 1.01
N PHE A 184 -31.14 -31.18 1.63
CA PHE A 184 -29.70 -31.22 1.89
C PHE A 184 -29.36 -32.29 2.95
N ASP A 185 -28.41 -33.16 2.64
CA ASP A 185 -27.90 -34.20 3.53
C ASP A 185 -26.46 -33.89 3.97
N TRP A 186 -26.34 -33.33 5.17
CA TRP A 186 -25.07 -32.97 5.78
C TRP A 186 -24.11 -34.17 5.96
N THR A 187 -24.59 -35.41 5.93
CA THR A 187 -23.73 -36.59 6.13
C THR A 187 -22.87 -36.92 4.92
N ILE A 188 -23.27 -36.48 3.72
CA ILE A 188 -22.58 -36.74 2.45
C ILE A 188 -22.23 -35.46 1.67
N GLN A 189 -22.97 -34.35 1.85
CA GLN A 189 -22.60 -33.03 1.33
C GLN A 189 -21.65 -32.30 2.28
N GLY A 190 -20.66 -31.61 1.73
CA GLY A 190 -19.68 -30.82 2.46
C GLY A 190 -19.39 -29.47 1.79
N GLN A 191 -18.90 -28.52 2.59
CA GLN A 191 -18.52 -27.19 2.15
C GLN A 191 -16.99 -27.03 2.18
N ARG A 192 -16.41 -26.68 1.04
CA ARG A 192 -14.96 -26.47 0.85
C ARG A 192 -14.66 -25.24 0.00
N GLY A 193 -15.40 -25.05 -1.08
CA GLY A 193 -15.17 -23.96 -2.02
C GLY A 193 -15.32 -22.59 -1.36
N ALA A 194 -14.44 -21.66 -1.77
CA ALA A 194 -14.42 -20.30 -1.26
C ALA A 194 -15.75 -19.57 -1.45
N LEU A 195 -15.95 -18.56 -0.60
CA LEU A 195 -17.14 -17.71 -0.64
C LEU A 195 -16.94 -16.55 -1.62
N ALA A 196 -18.00 -16.19 -2.35
CA ALA A 196 -18.03 -14.98 -3.17
C ALA A 196 -19.08 -14.00 -2.67
N LEU A 197 -18.83 -12.69 -2.83
CA LEU A 197 -19.71 -11.62 -2.35
C LEU A 197 -20.07 -10.67 -3.48
N ARG A 198 -21.31 -10.77 -3.99
CA ARG A 198 -21.83 -9.84 -5.01
C ARG A 198 -23.35 -9.85 -5.02
N ASN A 199 -23.96 -8.85 -5.65
CA ASN A 199 -25.42 -8.78 -5.88
C ASN A 199 -26.27 -8.80 -4.59
N GLY A 200 -25.69 -8.41 -3.45
CA GLY A 200 -26.36 -8.50 -2.14
C GLY A 200 -26.40 -9.91 -1.54
N PHE A 201 -25.65 -10.85 -2.10
CA PHE A 201 -25.55 -12.23 -1.62
C PHE A 201 -24.10 -12.62 -1.31
N VAL A 202 -23.94 -13.53 -0.35
CA VAL A 202 -22.77 -14.40 -0.23
C VAL A 202 -23.12 -15.73 -0.89
N TYR A 203 -22.37 -16.13 -1.91
CA TYR A 203 -22.55 -17.41 -2.58
C TYR A 203 -21.72 -18.48 -1.87
N VAL A 204 -22.36 -19.62 -1.57
CA VAL A 204 -21.75 -20.73 -0.84
C VAL A 204 -21.90 -22.02 -1.64
N PRO A 205 -20.81 -22.56 -2.23
CA PRO A 205 -20.84 -23.82 -2.96
C PRO A 205 -20.67 -25.03 -2.04
N PHE A 206 -21.27 -26.15 -2.40
CA PHE A 206 -21.14 -27.44 -1.73
C PHE A 206 -20.97 -28.57 -2.76
N GLY A 207 -20.25 -29.61 -2.35
CA GLY A 207 -20.08 -30.84 -3.11
C GLY A 207 -20.05 -32.07 -2.20
N GLY A 208 -19.47 -33.16 -2.68
CA GLY A 208 -19.27 -34.37 -1.88
C GLY A 208 -18.22 -34.15 -0.78
N ARG A 209 -18.38 -34.80 0.38
CA ARG A 209 -17.41 -34.68 1.49
C ARG A 209 -16.06 -35.31 1.22
N ASN A 210 -16.05 -36.45 0.54
CA ASN A 210 -14.85 -37.22 0.26
C ASN A 210 -15.09 -38.16 -0.93
N GLY A 211 -14.43 -37.87 -2.06
CA GLY A 211 -14.62 -38.56 -3.33
C GLY A 211 -16.10 -38.70 -3.70
N ASP A 212 -16.39 -39.79 -4.40
CA ASP A 212 -17.72 -40.09 -4.93
C ASP A 212 -18.67 -40.80 -3.96
N CYS A 213 -18.57 -40.49 -2.67
CA CYS A 213 -19.30 -41.27 -1.67
C CYS A 213 -20.76 -40.84 -1.48
N GLY A 214 -21.67 -41.81 -1.66
CA GLY A 214 -23.11 -41.60 -1.49
C GLY A 214 -23.75 -40.91 -2.70
N SER A 215 -25.01 -40.50 -2.53
CA SER A 215 -25.77 -39.81 -3.59
C SER A 215 -25.79 -38.30 -3.32
N TYR A 216 -24.62 -37.70 -3.19
CA TYR A 216 -24.48 -36.25 -3.02
C TYR A 216 -24.86 -35.50 -4.31
N HIS A 217 -25.04 -34.20 -4.19
CA HIS A 217 -25.25 -33.28 -5.31
C HIS A 217 -24.39 -32.04 -5.12
N GLY A 218 -24.11 -31.32 -6.20
CA GLY A 218 -23.59 -29.96 -6.13
C GLY A 218 -24.69 -29.01 -5.67
N TYR A 219 -24.39 -28.14 -4.69
CA TYR A 219 -25.29 -27.06 -4.28
C TYR A 219 -24.58 -25.71 -4.36
N ILE A 220 -25.33 -24.67 -4.70
CA ILE A 220 -24.89 -23.28 -4.47
C ILE A 220 -26.04 -22.57 -3.76
N ALA A 221 -25.77 -21.96 -2.61
CA ALA A 221 -26.72 -21.12 -1.90
C ALA A 221 -26.36 -19.64 -2.10
N ALA A 222 -27.32 -18.81 -2.50
CA ALA A 222 -27.18 -17.35 -2.51
C ALA A 222 -27.77 -16.79 -1.22
N VAL A 223 -26.92 -16.50 -0.24
CA VAL A 223 -27.30 -16.13 1.12
C VAL A 223 -27.39 -14.60 1.22
N PRO A 224 -28.55 -14.00 1.54
CA PRO A 224 -28.67 -12.55 1.64
C PRO A 224 -27.71 -11.97 2.67
N THR A 225 -26.96 -10.92 2.32
CA THR A 225 -26.02 -10.25 3.25
C THR A 225 -26.71 -9.62 4.46
N SER A 226 -28.02 -9.40 4.36
CA SER A 226 -28.92 -8.94 5.42
C SER A 226 -29.16 -9.97 6.53
N GLY A 227 -28.84 -11.25 6.29
CA GLY A 227 -29.12 -12.36 7.21
C GLY A 227 -30.52 -12.95 7.07
N ALA A 228 -31.29 -12.52 6.08
CA ALA A 228 -32.58 -13.13 5.75
C ALA A 228 -32.40 -14.61 5.34
N ALA A 229 -33.47 -15.41 5.53
CA ALA A 229 -33.46 -16.82 5.15
C ALA A 229 -33.20 -17.00 3.65
N ILE A 230 -32.48 -18.07 3.30
CA ILE A 230 -32.19 -18.39 1.91
C ILE A 230 -33.48 -18.71 1.14
N THR A 231 -33.58 -18.17 -0.07
CA THR A 231 -34.69 -18.44 -1.01
C THR A 231 -34.20 -18.83 -2.39
N ASN A 232 -32.93 -18.55 -2.70
CA ASN A 232 -32.29 -18.84 -3.98
C ASN A 232 -31.17 -19.84 -3.75
N TYR A 233 -31.27 -21.02 -4.36
CA TYR A 233 -30.22 -22.02 -4.41
C TYR A 233 -30.34 -22.83 -5.71
N TYR A 234 -29.21 -23.37 -6.16
CA TYR A 234 -29.15 -24.33 -7.26
C TYR A 234 -28.70 -25.69 -6.73
N VAL A 235 -29.22 -26.76 -7.33
CA VAL A 235 -28.82 -28.14 -7.07
C VAL A 235 -28.57 -28.82 -8.41
N THR A 236 -27.44 -29.50 -8.57
CA THR A 236 -27.19 -30.26 -9.79
C THR A 236 -28.25 -31.35 -9.97
N PRO A 237 -28.82 -31.50 -11.19
CA PRO A 237 -29.95 -32.41 -11.41
C PRO A 237 -29.54 -33.89 -11.46
N GLY A 238 -28.29 -34.18 -11.80
CA GLY A 238 -27.71 -35.52 -11.76
C GLY A 238 -27.22 -35.90 -10.36
N VAL A 239 -27.06 -37.20 -10.11
CA VAL A 239 -26.39 -37.69 -8.89
C VAL A 239 -24.89 -37.42 -9.01
N ALA A 240 -24.26 -36.96 -7.92
CA ALA A 240 -22.92 -36.38 -7.86
C ALA A 240 -22.83 -35.02 -8.61
N ALA A 241 -21.77 -34.78 -9.37
CA ALA A 241 -21.44 -33.50 -9.99
C ALA A 241 -21.35 -32.37 -8.95
N GLY A 242 -20.53 -32.57 -7.92
CA GLY A 242 -20.38 -31.64 -6.81
C GLY A 242 -19.64 -30.36 -7.21
N PHE A 243 -19.97 -29.25 -6.56
CA PHE A 243 -19.18 -28.01 -6.64
C PHE A 243 -18.15 -28.01 -5.50
N TRP A 244 -17.01 -28.65 -5.76
CA TRP A 244 -16.02 -28.96 -4.71
C TRP A 244 -14.68 -28.26 -4.86
N GLY A 245 -14.42 -27.61 -6.01
CA GLY A 245 -13.21 -26.82 -6.24
C GLY A 245 -12.98 -25.80 -5.12
N ALA A 246 -11.76 -25.77 -4.59
CA ALA A 246 -11.46 -24.97 -3.40
C ALA A 246 -11.56 -23.45 -3.63
N GLY A 247 -11.31 -22.99 -4.87
CA GLY A 247 -11.52 -21.60 -5.25
C GLY A 247 -12.99 -21.18 -5.33
N GLY A 248 -13.94 -22.11 -5.42
CA GLY A 248 -15.37 -21.83 -5.31
C GLY A 248 -15.93 -20.91 -6.40
N VAL A 249 -16.84 -20.02 -5.99
CA VAL A 249 -17.72 -19.30 -6.93
C VAL A 249 -17.01 -18.12 -7.58
N VAL A 250 -16.98 -18.07 -8.92
CA VAL A 250 -16.49 -16.92 -9.70
C VAL A 250 -17.65 -16.00 -10.05
N VAL A 251 -17.45 -14.68 -10.01
CA VAL A 251 -18.48 -13.70 -10.38
C VAL A 251 -17.94 -12.75 -11.45
N ASP A 252 -18.69 -12.61 -12.55
CA ASP A 252 -18.47 -11.51 -13.49
C ASP A 252 -19.08 -10.25 -12.91
N ASP A 253 -18.18 -9.40 -12.43
CA ASP A 253 -18.47 -8.19 -11.69
C ASP A 253 -19.21 -7.12 -12.55
N SER A 254 -19.13 -7.23 -13.88
CA SER A 254 -19.73 -6.33 -14.86
C SER A 254 -21.17 -6.71 -15.22
N THR A 255 -21.49 -8.00 -15.16
CA THR A 255 -22.83 -8.53 -15.50
C THR A 255 -23.61 -9.02 -14.29
N GLY A 256 -22.93 -9.32 -13.19
CA GLY A 256 -23.49 -9.97 -12.01
C GLY A 256 -23.75 -11.46 -12.20
N ASN A 257 -23.30 -12.06 -13.31
CA ASN A 257 -23.42 -13.50 -13.54
C ASN A 257 -22.47 -14.28 -12.64
N VAL A 258 -22.90 -15.46 -12.25
CA VAL A 258 -22.22 -16.34 -11.30
C VAL A 258 -21.79 -17.60 -12.02
N PHE A 259 -20.57 -18.08 -11.76
CA PHE A 259 -20.01 -19.26 -12.40
C PHE A 259 -19.48 -20.23 -11.35
N GLU A 260 -19.67 -21.52 -11.62
CA GLU A 260 -19.13 -22.59 -10.79
C GLU A 260 -18.88 -23.82 -11.66
N THR A 261 -17.90 -24.64 -11.30
CA THR A 261 -17.53 -25.83 -12.07
C THR A 261 -17.87 -27.10 -11.31
N SER A 262 -18.67 -27.96 -11.94
CA SER A 262 -19.04 -29.25 -11.35
C SER A 262 -17.98 -30.31 -11.60
N GLY A 263 -17.81 -31.21 -10.64
CA GLY A 263 -17.10 -32.48 -10.81
C GLY A 263 -17.87 -33.52 -11.63
N ASN A 264 -17.42 -34.76 -11.60
CA ASN A 264 -18.05 -35.86 -12.32
C ASN A 264 -19.39 -36.29 -11.71
N GLY A 265 -20.25 -36.85 -12.55
CA GLY A 265 -21.45 -37.58 -12.12
C GLY A 265 -21.10 -38.98 -11.63
N THR A 266 -22.07 -39.66 -11.00
CA THR A 266 -21.95 -41.09 -10.66
C THR A 266 -23.20 -41.85 -11.08
N GLY A 267 -23.03 -43.11 -11.51
CA GLY A 267 -24.14 -43.93 -11.99
C GLY A 267 -24.96 -43.22 -13.07
N SER A 268 -26.22 -42.90 -12.78
CA SER A 268 -27.10 -42.17 -13.70
C SER A 268 -26.65 -40.73 -13.99
N GLY A 269 -25.79 -40.14 -13.15
CA GLY A 269 -25.18 -38.82 -13.38
C GLY A 269 -24.30 -38.77 -14.64
N CYS A 270 -23.68 -39.89 -15.03
CA CYS A 270 -22.89 -39.99 -16.28
C CYS A 270 -23.70 -40.53 -17.48
N ASN A 271 -25.04 -40.49 -17.42
CA ASN A 271 -25.86 -40.93 -18.55
C ASN A 271 -25.76 -39.97 -19.73
N ALA A 272 -25.83 -40.54 -20.94
CA ALA A 272 -25.83 -39.78 -22.18
C ALA A 272 -27.18 -39.92 -22.89
N ASN A 273 -27.62 -38.84 -23.51
CA ASN A 273 -28.71 -38.83 -24.48
C ASN A 273 -28.28 -39.55 -25.77
N LEU A 274 -29.25 -39.88 -26.64
CA LEU A 274 -28.99 -40.60 -27.89
C LEU A 274 -28.03 -39.87 -28.85
N ASN A 275 -27.96 -38.54 -28.76
CA ASN A 275 -27.03 -37.71 -29.54
C ASN A 275 -25.63 -37.59 -28.90
N GLY A 276 -25.36 -38.30 -27.80
CA GLY A 276 -24.09 -38.28 -27.09
C GLY A 276 -23.92 -37.16 -26.08
N THR A 277 -24.88 -36.22 -25.96
CA THR A 277 -24.82 -35.17 -24.93
C THR A 277 -25.10 -35.73 -23.55
N PRO A 278 -24.54 -35.15 -22.47
CA PRO A 278 -24.90 -35.60 -21.14
C PRO A 278 -26.39 -35.35 -20.87
N THR A 279 -27.00 -36.24 -20.09
CA THR A 279 -28.39 -36.08 -19.64
C THR A 279 -28.52 -34.98 -18.57
N PHE A 280 -27.46 -34.78 -17.78
CA PHE A 280 -27.35 -33.78 -16.71
C PHE A 280 -26.00 -33.09 -16.77
N GLU A 281 -25.90 -31.82 -16.37
CA GLU A 281 -24.60 -31.15 -16.19
C GLU A 281 -23.72 -31.95 -15.22
N ASN A 282 -22.54 -32.35 -15.72
CA ASN A 282 -21.45 -32.99 -15.01
C ASN A 282 -20.17 -32.59 -15.74
N ASP A 283 -19.06 -32.46 -15.01
CA ASP A 283 -17.80 -31.96 -15.57
C ASP A 283 -18.01 -30.70 -16.42
N ALA A 284 -18.76 -29.76 -15.86
CA ALA A 284 -19.32 -28.62 -16.58
C ALA A 284 -18.95 -27.32 -15.88
N VAL A 285 -18.58 -26.31 -16.67
CA VAL A 285 -18.60 -24.92 -16.20
C VAL A 285 -20.03 -24.41 -16.39
N VAL A 286 -20.68 -24.00 -15.30
CA VAL A 286 -22.10 -23.61 -15.32
C VAL A 286 -22.22 -22.12 -15.03
N ARG A 287 -22.99 -21.41 -15.85
CA ARG A 287 -23.33 -19.99 -15.65
C ARG A 287 -24.74 -19.84 -15.11
N PHE A 288 -24.86 -19.01 -14.09
CA PHE A 288 -26.11 -18.63 -13.47
C PHE A 288 -26.32 -17.12 -13.53
N SER A 289 -27.59 -16.72 -13.43
CA SER A 289 -27.96 -15.36 -13.05
C SER A 289 -27.52 -15.04 -11.61
N SER A 290 -27.61 -13.77 -11.22
CA SER A 290 -27.36 -13.30 -9.85
C SER A 290 -28.24 -13.95 -8.76
N THR A 291 -29.35 -14.61 -9.13
CA THR A 291 -30.22 -15.35 -8.21
C THR A 291 -30.19 -16.85 -8.46
N LEU A 292 -29.10 -17.35 -9.05
CA LEU A 292 -28.83 -18.78 -9.28
C LEU A 292 -29.80 -19.50 -10.24
N ALA A 293 -30.55 -18.77 -11.06
CA ALA A 293 -31.22 -19.39 -12.21
C ALA A 293 -30.17 -19.84 -13.23
N HIS A 294 -30.18 -21.12 -13.60
CA HIS A 294 -29.32 -21.70 -14.64
C HIS A 294 -29.53 -20.97 -15.98
N GLN A 295 -28.45 -20.57 -16.64
CA GLN A 295 -28.49 -19.84 -17.92
C GLN A 295 -27.84 -20.61 -19.07
N ASP A 296 -26.63 -21.13 -18.85
CA ASP A 296 -25.80 -21.76 -19.88
C ASP A 296 -24.72 -22.63 -19.23
N SER A 297 -24.15 -23.56 -19.98
CA SER A 297 -23.10 -24.46 -19.48
C SER A 297 -22.11 -24.82 -20.59
N PHE A 298 -20.84 -25.03 -20.24
CA PHE A 298 -19.84 -25.65 -21.12
C PHE A 298 -19.58 -27.07 -20.64
N VAL A 299 -19.48 -28.02 -21.57
CA VAL A 299 -19.08 -29.41 -21.30
C VAL A 299 -18.05 -29.87 -22.34
N PRO A 300 -16.93 -30.52 -21.94
CA PRO A 300 -15.96 -31.06 -22.90
C PRO A 300 -16.58 -32.05 -23.89
N GLN A 301 -16.08 -32.11 -25.12
CA GLN A 301 -16.57 -33.05 -26.14
C GLN A 301 -16.38 -34.52 -25.73
N ASP A 302 -15.34 -34.80 -24.95
CA ASP A 302 -14.91 -36.09 -24.43
C ASP A 302 -15.38 -36.36 -22.98
N TRP A 303 -16.29 -35.52 -22.46
CA TRP A 303 -16.81 -35.56 -21.07
C TRP A 303 -17.03 -36.97 -20.54
N LYS A 304 -17.66 -37.85 -21.33
CA LYS A 304 -18.05 -39.18 -20.84
C LYS A 304 -16.86 -40.08 -20.53
N ASN A 305 -15.86 -40.07 -21.41
CA ASN A 305 -14.78 -41.06 -21.36
C ASN A 305 -13.57 -40.54 -20.58
N ASN A 306 -13.31 -39.24 -20.65
CA ASN A 306 -12.11 -38.63 -20.08
C ASN A 306 -12.37 -37.92 -18.75
N TRP A 307 -13.63 -37.57 -18.45
CA TRP A 307 -14.00 -36.79 -17.27
C TRP A 307 -14.92 -37.56 -16.31
N CYS A 308 -16.12 -37.91 -16.79
CA CYS A 308 -17.17 -38.47 -15.93
C CYS A 308 -16.95 -39.94 -15.58
N GLY A 309 -16.60 -40.77 -16.57
CA GLY A 309 -16.53 -42.23 -16.40
C GLY A 309 -15.34 -42.72 -15.57
N ASN A 310 -14.38 -41.86 -15.28
CA ASN A 310 -13.09 -42.17 -14.67
C ASN A 310 -12.68 -41.19 -13.54
N ASP A 311 -13.63 -40.43 -12.98
CA ASP A 311 -13.41 -39.53 -11.82
C ASP A 311 -12.24 -38.56 -12.06
N GLN A 312 -12.37 -37.72 -13.09
CA GLN A 312 -11.34 -36.72 -13.44
C GLN A 312 -11.82 -35.28 -13.31
N ASP A 313 -12.96 -35.08 -12.63
CA ASP A 313 -13.51 -33.81 -12.15
C ASP A 313 -12.97 -32.55 -12.85
N LEU A 314 -13.72 -32.03 -13.82
CA LEU A 314 -13.43 -30.69 -14.33
C LEU A 314 -13.45 -29.66 -13.19
N GLY A 315 -14.35 -29.83 -12.22
CA GLY A 315 -14.49 -29.01 -11.02
C GLY A 315 -13.45 -29.25 -9.91
N SER A 316 -12.35 -29.97 -10.17
CA SER A 316 -11.25 -30.06 -9.21
C SER A 316 -10.51 -28.74 -9.03
N ALA A 317 -10.50 -27.91 -10.07
CA ALA A 317 -9.95 -26.57 -10.07
C ALA A 317 -11.02 -25.55 -10.50
N THR A 318 -10.96 -24.37 -9.91
CA THR A 318 -11.89 -23.28 -10.14
C THR A 318 -11.47 -22.47 -11.36
N SER A 319 -12.43 -22.06 -12.19
CA SER A 319 -12.14 -21.23 -13.36
C SER A 319 -11.49 -19.90 -12.98
N VAL A 320 -10.71 -19.33 -13.89
CA VAL A 320 -10.27 -17.93 -13.80
C VAL A 320 -10.92 -17.10 -14.90
N LEU A 321 -11.57 -15.99 -14.53
CA LEU A 321 -12.20 -15.07 -15.47
C LEU A 321 -11.17 -14.05 -15.96
N ILE A 322 -10.71 -14.19 -17.20
CA ILE A 322 -9.70 -13.30 -17.79
C ILE A 322 -10.34 -11.98 -18.25
N SER A 323 -11.56 -12.06 -18.79
CA SER A 323 -12.38 -10.91 -19.19
C SER A 323 -13.85 -11.34 -19.32
N PRO A 324 -14.82 -10.42 -19.48
CA PRO A 324 -16.22 -10.77 -19.74
C PRO A 324 -16.48 -11.62 -20.99
N SER A 325 -15.45 -11.83 -21.84
CA SER A 325 -15.51 -12.68 -23.04
C SER A 325 -14.45 -13.78 -23.07
N LEU A 326 -13.68 -13.99 -21.99
CA LEU A 326 -12.66 -15.02 -21.94
C LEU A 326 -12.48 -15.58 -20.52
N MET A 327 -12.53 -16.89 -20.39
CA MET A 327 -12.34 -17.63 -19.14
C MET A 327 -11.44 -18.84 -19.40
N PHE A 328 -10.63 -19.24 -18.43
CA PHE A 328 -9.84 -20.46 -18.50
C PHE A 328 -10.33 -21.50 -17.48
N GLN A 329 -10.32 -22.77 -17.91
CA GLN A 329 -10.67 -23.93 -17.09
C GLN A 329 -9.70 -25.11 -17.36
N SER A 330 -9.39 -25.88 -16.32
CA SER A 330 -8.74 -27.20 -16.37
C SER A 330 -9.20 -28.04 -15.18
N GLY A 331 -8.87 -29.34 -15.11
CA GLY A 331 -9.22 -30.21 -13.98
C GLY A 331 -8.30 -31.43 -13.90
N LYS A 332 -8.66 -32.49 -13.14
CA LYS A 332 -7.77 -33.65 -12.91
C LYS A 332 -7.33 -34.37 -14.19
N TRP A 333 -8.08 -34.24 -15.28
CA TRP A 333 -7.65 -34.76 -16.59
C TRP A 333 -6.45 -34.02 -17.21
N GLY A 334 -6.12 -32.82 -16.74
CA GLY A 334 -4.94 -32.08 -17.19
C GLY A 334 -5.06 -31.46 -18.59
N ALA A 335 -6.27 -31.38 -19.16
CA ALA A 335 -6.55 -30.63 -20.37
C ALA A 335 -7.15 -29.25 -20.06
N GLY A 336 -6.64 -28.21 -20.73
CA GLY A 336 -7.09 -26.83 -20.55
C GLY A 336 -8.05 -26.36 -21.64
N PHE A 337 -8.94 -25.43 -21.28
CA PHE A 337 -9.93 -24.84 -22.16
C PHE A 337 -9.96 -23.32 -22.02
N LEU A 338 -10.11 -22.62 -23.13
CA LEU A 338 -10.55 -21.22 -23.14
C LEU A 338 -12.01 -21.16 -23.53
N LEU A 339 -12.83 -20.52 -22.70
CA LEU A 339 -14.27 -20.44 -22.83
C LEU A 339 -14.72 -18.99 -23.05
N ASN A 340 -15.88 -18.82 -23.68
CA ASN A 340 -16.57 -17.54 -23.70
C ASN A 340 -17.62 -17.50 -22.57
N PRO A 341 -17.38 -16.81 -21.44
CA PRO A 341 -18.32 -16.76 -20.32
C PRO A 341 -19.67 -16.10 -20.69
N ALA A 342 -19.75 -15.31 -21.76
CA ALA A 342 -21.01 -14.76 -22.24
C ALA A 342 -21.86 -15.77 -23.05
N SER A 343 -21.23 -16.85 -23.55
CA SER A 343 -21.85 -17.89 -24.39
C SER A 343 -21.03 -19.17 -24.29
N LEU A 344 -21.31 -19.98 -23.26
CA LEU A 344 -20.55 -21.20 -22.95
C LEU A 344 -20.78 -22.32 -23.98
N GLY A 345 -21.91 -22.27 -24.69
CA GLY A 345 -22.09 -23.00 -25.95
C GLY A 345 -22.43 -24.49 -25.82
N GLY A 346 -22.62 -25.01 -24.60
CA GLY A 346 -22.94 -26.42 -24.37
C GLY A 346 -21.74 -27.35 -24.54
N MET A 347 -22.02 -28.57 -25.02
CA MET A 347 -20.97 -29.53 -25.36
C MET A 347 -20.11 -29.02 -26.50
N ASP A 348 -18.79 -29.11 -26.35
CA ASP A 348 -17.82 -28.68 -27.37
C ASP A 348 -17.94 -27.17 -27.70
N GLY A 349 -18.36 -26.36 -26.72
CA GLY A 349 -18.60 -24.92 -26.86
C GLY A 349 -17.39 -24.01 -26.63
N GLN A 350 -16.22 -24.58 -26.34
CA GLN A 350 -15.00 -23.84 -26.04
C GLN A 350 -14.50 -23.00 -27.24
N LEU A 351 -13.78 -21.92 -26.95
CA LEU A 351 -13.01 -21.15 -27.93
C LEU A 351 -11.70 -21.87 -28.30
N PHE A 352 -11.08 -22.55 -27.34
CA PHE A 352 -9.87 -23.35 -27.52
C PHE A 352 -9.85 -24.56 -26.58
N PRO A 353 -9.41 -25.75 -27.02
CA PRO A 353 -9.01 -26.11 -28.40
C PRO A 353 -10.17 -26.02 -29.39
N THR A 354 -9.88 -25.89 -30.69
CA THR A 354 -10.90 -25.61 -31.71
C THR A 354 -12.01 -26.69 -31.72
N PRO A 355 -13.31 -26.32 -31.57
CA PRO A 355 -14.41 -27.27 -31.57
C PRO A 355 -14.82 -27.75 -32.98
N LYS A 356 -15.78 -28.67 -33.06
CA LYS A 356 -16.33 -29.17 -34.33
C LYS A 356 -16.89 -28.06 -35.23
N PRO A 357 -16.81 -28.21 -36.58
CA PRO A 357 -16.50 -29.44 -37.33
C PRO A 357 -15.00 -29.73 -37.51
N ALA A 358 -14.11 -28.92 -36.93
CA ALA A 358 -12.70 -29.29 -36.84
C ALA A 358 -12.52 -30.54 -35.96
N THR A 359 -11.44 -31.29 -36.16
CA THR A 359 -11.13 -32.43 -35.30
C THR A 359 -10.76 -31.91 -33.91
N TYR A 360 -11.65 -32.08 -32.93
CA TYR A 360 -11.36 -31.86 -31.52
C TYR A 360 -10.07 -32.60 -31.15
N SER A 361 -9.12 -31.86 -30.60
CA SER A 361 -7.87 -32.38 -30.04
C SER A 361 -7.68 -31.71 -28.70
N GLU A 362 -7.56 -32.50 -27.65
CA GLU A 362 -7.27 -32.01 -26.31
C GLU A 362 -6.01 -31.12 -26.31
N ALA A 363 -5.98 -30.16 -25.39
CA ALA A 363 -4.84 -29.29 -25.15
C ALA A 363 -4.28 -29.58 -23.74
N PRO A 364 -3.36 -30.54 -23.59
CA PRO A 364 -2.76 -30.86 -22.30
C PRO A 364 -1.98 -29.68 -21.73
N VAL A 365 -2.16 -29.41 -20.45
CA VAL A 365 -1.46 -28.33 -19.72
C VAL A 365 -0.51 -28.85 -18.65
N CYS A 366 -0.65 -30.12 -18.25
CA CYS A 366 0.13 -30.72 -17.16
C CYS A 366 0.99 -31.91 -17.58
N PHE A 367 1.84 -31.70 -18.57
CA PHE A 367 2.82 -32.68 -19.04
C PHE A 367 2.24 -34.03 -19.50
N GLY A 368 1.01 -33.99 -20.03
CA GLY A 368 0.27 -35.21 -20.40
C GLY A 368 -0.13 -36.07 -19.20
N ASN A 369 -0.09 -35.50 -17.99
CA ASN A 369 -0.71 -36.12 -16.83
C ASN A 369 -2.24 -36.01 -16.98
N ASN A 370 -2.88 -37.18 -17.10
CA ASN A 370 -4.31 -37.33 -17.28
C ASN A 370 -4.95 -38.08 -16.10
N THR A 371 -4.35 -37.95 -14.92
CA THR A 371 -4.84 -38.56 -13.68
C THR A 371 -4.47 -37.65 -12.52
N ASP A 372 -5.48 -37.03 -11.88
CA ASP A 372 -5.29 -36.14 -10.74
C ASP A 372 -4.29 -35.01 -11.03
N ALA A 373 -4.41 -34.35 -12.19
CA ALA A 373 -3.39 -33.43 -12.70
C ALA A 373 -3.37 -32.04 -12.05
N THR A 374 -4.51 -31.45 -11.71
CA THR A 374 -4.59 -30.10 -11.10
C THR A 374 -5.83 -29.95 -10.22
N PHE A 375 -5.71 -29.14 -9.17
CA PHE A 375 -6.62 -28.94 -8.06
C PHE A 375 -6.65 -27.47 -7.60
N GLY A 376 -7.78 -27.04 -7.03
CA GLY A 376 -7.90 -25.75 -6.38
C GLY A 376 -8.29 -24.62 -7.34
N SER A 377 -7.31 -23.89 -7.90
CA SER A 377 -7.54 -22.74 -8.80
C SER A 377 -6.27 -22.34 -9.55
N PHE A 378 -6.40 -21.39 -10.46
CA PHE A 378 -5.31 -20.83 -11.28
C PHE A 378 -4.98 -19.39 -10.86
N ALA A 379 -3.90 -18.85 -11.40
CA ALA A 379 -3.67 -17.41 -11.45
C ALA A 379 -3.51 -16.90 -12.88
N TYR A 380 -3.89 -15.65 -13.11
CA TYR A 380 -3.74 -14.98 -14.39
C TYR A 380 -3.06 -13.62 -14.20
N ALA A 381 -1.86 -13.50 -14.75
CA ALA A 381 -1.19 -12.22 -14.93
C ALA A 381 -0.68 -12.15 -16.37
N ALA A 382 -1.22 -11.21 -17.14
CA ALA A 382 -0.98 -11.16 -18.58
C ALA A 382 0.53 -11.17 -18.91
N PRO A 383 0.97 -11.99 -19.87
CA PRO A 383 0.17 -12.83 -20.77
C PRO A 383 -0.08 -14.28 -20.27
N PHE A 384 0.29 -14.62 -19.05
CA PHE A 384 0.35 -16.02 -18.59
C PHE A 384 -0.83 -16.43 -17.72
N ILE A 385 -1.24 -17.68 -17.91
CA ILE A 385 -2.04 -18.43 -16.95
C ILE A 385 -1.09 -19.37 -16.21
N TYR A 386 -1.15 -19.38 -14.88
CA TYR A 386 -0.32 -20.23 -14.03
C TYR A 386 -1.16 -21.38 -13.48
N VAL A 387 -0.67 -22.60 -13.70
CA VAL A 387 -1.34 -23.85 -13.38
C VAL A 387 -0.38 -24.70 -12.55
N GLU A 388 -0.79 -25.16 -11.37
CA GLU A 388 -0.03 -26.20 -10.70
C GLU A 388 -0.36 -27.55 -11.32
N CYS A 389 0.66 -28.38 -11.47
CA CYS A 389 0.52 -29.71 -12.03
C CYS A 389 1.06 -30.71 -11.01
N GLU A 390 0.16 -31.58 -10.53
CA GLU A 390 0.45 -32.58 -9.52
C GLU A 390 1.68 -33.42 -9.91
N ASN A 391 2.67 -33.47 -9.01
CA ASN A 391 3.98 -34.09 -9.21
C ASN A 391 4.82 -33.55 -10.40
N HIS A 392 4.47 -32.40 -10.97
CA HIS A 392 5.14 -31.78 -12.13
C HIS A 392 5.38 -30.27 -11.97
N GLY A 393 5.18 -29.73 -10.76
CA GLY A 393 5.51 -28.34 -10.44
C GLY A 393 4.50 -27.34 -10.98
N LEU A 394 4.98 -26.15 -11.29
CA LEU A 394 4.20 -25.03 -11.81
C LEU A 394 4.41 -24.90 -13.31
N VAL A 395 3.34 -24.65 -14.05
CA VAL A 395 3.34 -24.34 -15.49
C VAL A 395 2.82 -22.92 -15.71
N ALA A 396 3.46 -22.18 -16.62
CA ALA A 396 2.98 -20.91 -17.14
C ALA A 396 2.64 -21.03 -18.62
N LEU A 397 1.37 -20.82 -18.97
CA LEU A 397 0.82 -20.91 -20.32
C LEU A 397 0.66 -19.51 -20.91
N SER A 398 1.45 -19.20 -21.93
CA SER A 398 1.32 -17.97 -22.69
C SER A 398 0.01 -18.00 -23.47
N THR A 399 -0.89 -17.10 -23.11
CA THR A 399 -2.25 -17.08 -23.61
C THR A 399 -2.46 -15.90 -24.56
N ASN A 400 -2.83 -16.19 -25.79
CA ASN A 400 -3.25 -15.17 -26.74
C ASN A 400 -4.73 -14.85 -26.48
N THR A 401 -5.00 -13.68 -25.91
CA THR A 401 -6.37 -13.23 -25.60
C THR A 401 -7.09 -12.61 -26.80
N SER A 402 -6.36 -12.15 -27.82
CA SER A 402 -6.94 -11.55 -29.03
C SER A 402 -7.42 -12.61 -30.02
N THR A 403 -6.71 -13.73 -30.08
CA THR A 403 -7.12 -14.95 -30.77
C THR A 403 -7.03 -16.08 -29.76
N PRO A 404 -8.10 -16.31 -28.98
CA PRO A 404 -8.13 -17.24 -27.84
C PRO A 404 -7.42 -18.55 -28.15
N SER A 405 -6.19 -18.70 -27.63
CA SER A 405 -5.36 -19.89 -27.78
C SER A 405 -4.19 -19.88 -26.81
N PHE A 406 -3.64 -21.05 -26.53
CA PHE A 406 -2.35 -21.24 -25.86
C PHE A 406 -1.62 -22.45 -26.48
N SER A 407 -0.33 -22.57 -26.23
CA SER A 407 0.45 -23.74 -26.64
C SER A 407 0.33 -24.85 -25.59
N PRO A 408 -0.01 -26.09 -25.96
CA PRO A 408 -0.10 -27.18 -24.97
C PRO A 408 1.26 -27.52 -24.33
N CYS A 409 1.28 -27.64 -23.02
CA CYS A 409 2.39 -28.19 -22.24
C CYS A 409 2.21 -29.72 -22.05
N ASN A 410 2.46 -30.50 -23.10
CA ASN A 410 2.30 -31.97 -23.07
C ASN A 410 3.63 -32.72 -22.82
N ALA A 411 4.53 -32.81 -23.80
CA ALA A 411 5.84 -33.44 -23.56
C ALA A 411 6.87 -32.42 -23.02
N THR A 412 6.73 -31.17 -23.41
CA THR A 412 7.62 -30.04 -23.11
C THR A 412 6.81 -28.76 -23.08
N CYS A 413 7.07 -27.85 -22.15
CA CYS A 413 6.62 -26.46 -22.23
C CYS A 413 7.61 -25.67 -23.10
N THR A 414 7.17 -25.23 -24.28
CA THR A 414 8.04 -24.51 -25.22
C THR A 414 7.91 -23.01 -24.99
N ALA A 415 9.04 -22.31 -24.91
CA ALA A 415 9.04 -20.84 -24.78
C ALA A 415 8.10 -20.18 -25.80
N PRO A 416 7.29 -19.18 -25.41
CA PRO A 416 7.37 -18.42 -24.16
C PRO A 416 6.76 -19.10 -22.92
N ASP A 417 6.12 -20.27 -23.06
CA ASP A 417 5.68 -21.06 -21.91
C ASP A 417 6.89 -21.56 -21.11
N TRP A 418 6.71 -21.76 -19.82
CA TRP A 418 7.76 -22.26 -18.94
C TRP A 418 7.19 -23.11 -17.82
N ASN A 419 8.07 -23.90 -17.18
CA ASN A 419 7.73 -24.67 -16.00
C ASN A 419 8.81 -24.54 -14.91
N ALA A 420 8.41 -24.70 -13.65
CA ALA A 420 9.29 -24.57 -12.49
C ALA A 420 8.89 -25.54 -11.36
N GLY A 421 9.78 -25.74 -10.38
CA GLY A 421 9.48 -26.56 -9.19
C GLY A 421 9.63 -28.08 -9.34
N GLY A 422 9.97 -28.58 -10.53
CA GLY A 422 10.33 -29.99 -10.75
C GLY A 422 9.17 -30.94 -10.45
N THR A 423 9.37 -31.90 -9.54
CA THR A 423 8.34 -32.88 -9.15
C THR A 423 7.54 -32.45 -7.92
N THR A 424 7.66 -31.20 -7.50
CA THR A 424 6.96 -30.69 -6.32
C THR A 424 5.48 -30.49 -6.64
N THR A 425 4.59 -30.98 -5.79
CA THR A 425 3.18 -30.56 -5.83
C THR A 425 3.00 -29.28 -5.02
N PHE A 426 2.30 -28.32 -5.62
CA PHE A 426 1.95 -27.05 -5.02
C PHE A 426 0.44 -26.95 -4.77
N GLY A 427 0.04 -26.00 -3.94
CA GLY A 427 -1.33 -25.47 -3.96
C GLY A 427 -1.51 -24.36 -4.99
N PRO A 428 -2.70 -23.73 -5.05
CA PRO A 428 -3.05 -22.76 -6.08
C PRO A 428 -2.08 -21.55 -6.07
N PRO A 429 -1.58 -21.12 -7.24
CA PRO A 429 -0.64 -20.01 -7.33
C PRO A 429 -1.32 -18.65 -7.13
N ILE A 430 -0.56 -17.66 -6.66
CA ILE A 430 -0.87 -16.23 -6.81
C ILE A 430 0.29 -15.52 -7.50
N VAL A 431 0.05 -14.35 -8.08
CA VAL A 431 1.06 -13.48 -8.69
C VAL A 431 1.10 -12.16 -7.95
N ALA A 432 2.27 -11.79 -7.45
CA ALA A 432 2.50 -10.49 -6.85
C ALA A 432 3.98 -10.09 -6.94
N GLY A 433 4.22 -8.79 -7.14
CA GLY A 433 5.57 -8.27 -7.31
C GLY A 433 6.30 -8.89 -8.50
N GLY A 434 5.62 -9.23 -9.59
CA GLY A 434 6.23 -9.92 -10.74
C GLY A 434 6.77 -11.32 -10.45
N ALA A 435 6.32 -11.95 -9.35
CA ALA A 435 6.64 -13.33 -9.00
C ALA A 435 5.37 -14.16 -8.80
N VAL A 436 5.44 -15.45 -9.13
CA VAL A 436 4.41 -16.45 -8.83
C VAL A 436 4.76 -17.12 -7.51
N TRP A 437 3.85 -17.03 -6.55
CA TRP A 437 3.98 -17.59 -5.21
C TRP A 437 3.16 -18.87 -5.08
N VAL A 438 3.80 -19.93 -4.61
CA VAL A 438 3.19 -21.26 -4.46
C VAL A 438 3.64 -21.93 -3.18
N ILE A 439 2.70 -22.51 -2.44
CA ILE A 439 2.98 -23.28 -1.22
C ILE A 439 3.16 -24.76 -1.61
N GLY A 440 4.31 -25.33 -1.29
CA GLY A 440 4.58 -26.77 -1.49
C GLY A 440 3.88 -27.62 -0.44
N ILE A 441 3.33 -28.75 -0.87
CA ILE A 441 2.61 -29.69 0.00
C ILE A 441 3.59 -30.56 0.79
N GLY A 442 3.21 -30.91 2.01
CA GLY A 442 4.06 -31.62 2.94
C GLY A 442 5.05 -30.66 3.60
N ASN A 443 6.27 -31.12 3.85
CA ASN A 443 7.29 -30.34 4.55
C ASN A 443 8.24 -29.66 3.55
N VAL A 444 7.70 -28.75 2.73
CA VAL A 444 8.41 -28.13 1.60
C VAL A 444 8.61 -26.62 1.77
N GLY A 445 7.61 -25.91 2.30
CA GLY A 445 7.62 -24.45 2.42
C GLY A 445 7.03 -23.72 1.21
N ILE A 446 7.31 -22.43 1.05
CA ILE A 446 6.80 -21.59 -0.05
C ILE A 446 7.92 -21.24 -1.05
N TYR A 447 7.58 -21.17 -2.33
CA TYR A 447 8.45 -20.69 -3.41
C TYR A 447 7.93 -19.38 -3.99
N ALA A 448 8.85 -18.59 -4.52
CA ALA A 448 8.58 -17.51 -5.46
C ALA A 448 9.38 -17.74 -6.75
N PHE A 449 8.70 -17.78 -7.89
CA PHE A 449 9.31 -17.87 -9.22
C PHE A 449 9.08 -16.58 -9.99
N ASP A 450 10.04 -16.12 -10.77
CA ASP A 450 9.87 -14.99 -11.67
C ASP A 450 8.72 -15.27 -12.65
N ALA A 451 7.72 -14.39 -12.68
CA ALA A 451 6.48 -14.63 -13.40
C ALA A 451 6.65 -14.70 -14.92
N ALA A 452 7.73 -14.14 -15.47
CA ALA A 452 8.00 -14.17 -16.91
C ALA A 452 8.87 -15.36 -17.33
N THR A 453 9.69 -15.90 -16.43
CA THR A 453 10.76 -16.85 -16.80
C THR A 453 10.77 -18.16 -16.02
N GLY A 454 10.04 -18.25 -14.91
CA GLY A 454 10.07 -19.41 -14.01
C GLY A 454 11.35 -19.52 -13.17
N ALA A 455 12.26 -18.55 -13.25
CA ALA A 455 13.48 -18.56 -12.45
C ALA A 455 13.14 -18.42 -10.96
N GLN A 456 13.68 -19.29 -10.10
CA GLN A 456 13.44 -19.21 -8.66
C GLN A 456 14.05 -17.93 -8.07
N ILE A 457 13.19 -17.10 -7.49
CA ILE A 457 13.57 -15.88 -6.75
C ILE A 457 13.81 -16.23 -5.28
N TYR A 458 12.94 -17.09 -4.72
CA TYR A 458 12.98 -17.42 -3.30
C TYR A 458 12.44 -18.83 -3.04
N HIS A 459 12.96 -19.46 -1.99
CA HIS A 459 12.41 -20.67 -1.38
C HIS A 459 12.63 -20.57 0.13
N SER A 460 11.56 -20.73 0.91
CA SER A 460 11.64 -20.64 2.36
C SER A 460 12.26 -21.88 3.01
N ALA A 461 12.56 -21.78 4.30
CA ALA A 461 12.69 -22.98 5.12
C ALA A 461 11.38 -23.80 5.07
N ALA A 462 11.51 -25.11 5.18
CA ALA A 462 10.37 -26.03 5.15
C ALA A 462 9.40 -25.76 6.30
N PHE A 463 8.11 -25.77 5.98
CA PHE A 463 7.02 -25.83 6.93
C PHE A 463 5.94 -26.77 6.38
N LEU A 464 5.09 -27.26 7.27
CA LEU A 464 4.07 -28.24 6.94
C LEU A 464 2.87 -27.54 6.28
N SER A 465 2.53 -27.98 5.06
CA SER A 465 1.23 -27.75 4.42
C SER A 465 0.55 -29.09 4.20
N GLN A 466 -0.72 -29.20 4.55
CA GLN A 466 -1.40 -30.49 4.69
C GLN A 466 -2.12 -30.94 3.41
N ASN A 467 -2.35 -30.05 2.44
CA ASN A 467 -3.14 -30.37 1.25
C ASN A 467 -2.84 -29.43 0.06
N HIS A 468 -3.24 -29.86 -1.15
CA HIS A 468 -3.10 -29.13 -2.42
C HIS A 468 -4.08 -27.96 -2.62
N PHE A 469 -4.90 -27.59 -1.63
CA PHE A 469 -5.84 -26.47 -1.77
C PHE A 469 -5.36 -25.20 -1.07
N VAL A 470 -4.29 -25.28 -0.27
CA VAL A 470 -3.76 -24.14 0.48
C VAL A 470 -3.05 -23.18 -0.46
N THR A 471 -3.52 -21.93 -0.47
CA THR A 471 -2.94 -20.83 -1.26
C THR A 471 -2.58 -19.65 -0.35
N PRO A 472 -1.51 -18.90 -0.66
CA PRO A 472 -1.16 -17.70 0.11
C PRO A 472 -1.98 -16.49 -0.34
N ALA A 473 -1.92 -15.40 0.42
CA ALA A 473 -2.43 -14.09 0.01
C ALA A 473 -1.33 -13.03 0.05
N GLU A 474 -1.42 -12.00 -0.77
CA GLU A 474 -0.51 -10.85 -0.73
C GLU A 474 -1.19 -9.60 -0.18
N ALA A 475 -0.45 -8.82 0.59
CA ALA A 475 -0.81 -7.44 0.86
C ALA A 475 0.40 -6.60 1.28
N GLY A 476 0.53 -5.43 0.67
CA GLY A 476 1.43 -4.38 1.12
C GLY A 476 2.91 -4.74 1.01
N GLY A 477 3.29 -5.63 0.09
CA GLY A 477 4.68 -6.03 -0.07
C GLY A 477 5.06 -7.29 0.72
N SER A 478 4.10 -8.00 1.33
CA SER A 478 4.35 -9.27 2.00
C SER A 478 3.32 -10.31 1.59
N VAL A 479 3.75 -11.57 1.58
CA VAL A 479 2.92 -12.75 1.31
C VAL A 479 2.65 -13.50 2.60
N TYR A 480 1.40 -13.88 2.85
CA TYR A 480 0.93 -14.58 4.05
C TYR A 480 0.51 -16.00 3.68
N ALA A 481 1.18 -16.98 4.27
CA ALA A 481 0.95 -18.40 3.98
C ALA A 481 0.43 -19.14 5.21
N PRO A 482 -0.64 -19.95 5.06
CA PRO A 482 -0.98 -20.96 6.04
C PRO A 482 0.13 -22.02 6.16
N ALA A 483 0.52 -22.34 7.38
CA ALA A 483 1.56 -23.31 7.72
C ALA A 483 1.08 -24.18 8.89
N ASP A 484 0.26 -25.18 8.58
CA ASP A 484 -0.49 -26.02 9.54
C ASP A 484 -1.42 -25.18 10.44
N ASN A 485 -1.07 -24.98 11.72
CA ASN A 485 -1.83 -24.13 12.64
C ASN A 485 -1.16 -22.76 12.90
N PHE A 486 -0.37 -22.26 11.94
CA PHE A 486 0.26 -20.93 11.98
C PHE A 486 -0.01 -20.16 10.69
N ILE A 487 0.09 -18.83 10.77
CA ILE A 487 0.31 -17.98 9.60
C ILE A 487 1.78 -17.54 9.61
N LYS A 488 2.44 -17.63 8.45
CA LYS A 488 3.79 -17.10 8.23
C LYS A 488 3.75 -15.98 7.22
N SER A 489 4.51 -14.90 7.46
CA SER A 489 4.72 -13.86 6.45
C SER A 489 6.08 -13.99 5.77
N PHE A 490 6.14 -13.50 4.53
CA PHE A 490 7.32 -13.43 3.70
C PHE A 490 7.38 -12.05 3.07
N ASP A 491 8.45 -11.32 3.33
CA ASP A 491 8.59 -9.93 2.91
C ASP A 491 9.26 -9.88 1.55
N MET A 492 8.63 -9.16 0.62
CA MET A 492 9.19 -8.89 -0.68
C MET A 492 10.18 -7.74 -0.58
N ASN A 493 11.41 -8.00 -1.00
CA ASN A 493 12.46 -7.01 -1.08
C ASN A 493 12.48 -6.46 -2.50
N PHE A 494 11.93 -5.26 -2.65
CA PHE A 494 11.92 -4.54 -3.91
C PHE A 494 13.21 -3.74 -4.00
N GLY A 495 14.11 -4.18 -4.87
CA GLY A 495 15.33 -3.45 -5.18
C GLY A 495 15.13 -2.55 -6.40
N CYS A 496 15.84 -1.43 -6.43
CA CYS A 496 16.23 -0.81 -7.69
C CYS A 496 16.95 -1.88 -8.54
N THR A 497 16.32 -2.35 -9.62
CA THR A 497 17.01 -3.26 -10.54
C THR A 497 18.09 -2.50 -11.29
N GLY A 498 19.34 -2.96 -11.20
CA GLY A 498 20.50 -2.35 -11.86
C GLY A 498 21.58 -1.89 -10.87
N THR A 499 22.74 -1.49 -11.40
CA THR A 499 23.81 -0.89 -10.59
C THR A 499 23.52 0.60 -10.41
N PRO A 500 23.45 1.10 -9.16
CA PRO A 500 23.30 2.54 -8.90
C PRO A 500 24.42 3.35 -9.57
N LEU A 501 24.04 4.34 -10.38
CA LEU A 501 24.95 5.34 -10.96
C LEU A 501 25.11 6.54 -10.04
N SER A 502 24.05 6.92 -9.33
CA SER A 502 24.06 7.96 -8.30
C SER A 502 22.90 7.75 -7.33
N THR A 503 23.10 8.12 -6.07
CA THR A 503 22.07 8.10 -5.03
C THR A 503 22.05 9.43 -4.30
N SER A 504 20.86 9.98 -4.11
CA SER A 504 20.59 11.10 -3.20
C SER A 504 19.61 10.66 -2.11
N TYR A 505 19.59 11.39 -1.00
CA TYR A 505 18.98 10.98 0.25
C TYR A 505 18.05 12.06 0.78
N LEU A 506 16.93 11.62 1.34
CA LEU A 506 16.11 12.41 2.28
C LEU A 506 16.00 11.61 3.57
N ASN A 507 15.86 12.29 4.70
CA ASN A 507 15.88 11.61 5.99
C ASN A 507 14.64 10.75 6.23
N TRP A 508 13.44 11.23 5.90
CA TRP A 508 12.22 10.57 6.35
C TRP A 508 11.02 10.82 5.44
N TYR A 509 10.29 9.76 5.12
CA TYR A 509 9.03 9.78 4.40
C TYR A 509 7.88 9.43 5.33
N ASP A 510 6.72 10.06 5.14
CA ASP A 510 5.51 9.76 5.90
C ASP A 510 4.23 10.00 5.10
N LYS A 511 3.56 8.91 4.76
CA LYS A 511 2.20 8.85 4.21
C LYS A 511 1.32 7.93 5.05
N ALA A 512 1.60 7.85 6.35
CA ALA A 512 0.87 7.02 7.31
C ALA A 512 0.23 7.86 8.43
N SER A 513 0.90 8.93 8.86
CA SER A 513 0.48 9.73 10.00
C SER A 513 -0.74 10.60 9.71
N ALA A 514 -1.59 10.77 10.72
CA ALA A 514 -2.72 11.67 10.65
C ALA A 514 -2.26 13.12 10.36
N GLY A 515 -2.88 13.75 9.37
CA GLY A 515 -2.54 15.10 8.92
C GLY A 515 -1.54 15.14 7.76
N MET A 516 -0.80 14.07 7.46
CA MET A 516 0.03 13.99 6.25
C MET A 516 -0.86 13.76 5.03
N LEU A 517 -1.11 14.81 4.26
CA LEU A 517 -1.99 14.79 3.09
C LEU A 517 -1.25 14.36 1.82
N ALA A 518 0.01 14.76 1.70
CA ALA A 518 0.91 14.34 0.63
C ALA A 518 2.35 14.36 1.11
N ASP A 519 3.13 13.40 0.65
CA ASP A 519 4.59 13.37 0.78
C ASP A 519 5.09 12.80 -0.55
N ASN A 520 5.62 13.68 -1.41
CA ASN A 520 5.96 13.33 -2.79
C ASN A 520 7.43 13.61 -3.04
N ILE A 521 8.08 12.72 -3.76
CA ILE A 521 9.47 12.91 -4.20
C ILE A 521 9.46 13.38 -5.64
N HIS A 522 9.76 14.64 -5.85
CA HIS A 522 9.92 15.25 -7.17
C HIS A 522 11.34 15.03 -7.67
N ILE A 523 11.48 14.74 -8.96
CA ILE A 523 12.71 14.29 -9.61
C ILE A 523 12.85 15.01 -10.95
N LEU A 524 13.87 15.84 -11.05
CA LEU A 524 14.20 16.64 -12.23
C LEU A 524 15.46 16.11 -12.90
N ASN A 525 15.33 15.74 -14.17
CA ASN A 525 16.45 15.43 -15.03
C ASN A 525 16.91 16.68 -15.79
N THR A 526 17.99 17.30 -15.33
CA THR A 526 18.63 18.45 -16.01
C THR A 526 19.54 18.04 -17.17
N GLY A 527 19.74 16.72 -17.39
CA GLY A 527 20.64 16.18 -18.39
C GLY A 527 20.04 16.10 -19.80
N GLY A 528 20.91 15.77 -20.77
CA GLY A 528 20.57 15.72 -22.20
C GLY A 528 19.92 14.41 -22.68
N THR A 529 19.77 13.42 -21.82
CA THR A 529 19.15 12.12 -22.13
C THR A 529 18.24 11.68 -20.99
N THR A 530 17.29 10.78 -21.25
CA THR A 530 16.40 10.22 -20.21
C THR A 530 17.20 9.59 -19.06
N SER A 531 16.75 9.82 -17.83
CA SER A 531 17.21 9.16 -16.62
C SER A 531 16.11 8.28 -16.04
N SER A 532 16.48 7.17 -15.42
CA SER A 532 15.54 6.27 -14.75
C SER A 532 16.17 5.60 -13.54
N GLY A 533 15.33 5.23 -12.58
CA GLY A 533 15.76 4.51 -11.40
C GLY A 533 14.60 4.20 -10.46
N CYS A 534 14.81 4.26 -9.15
CA CYS A 534 13.75 4.07 -8.17
C CYS A 534 13.91 4.97 -6.95
N VAL A 535 12.82 5.14 -6.20
CA VAL A 535 12.78 5.72 -4.86
C VAL A 535 12.44 4.63 -3.86
N THR A 536 13.29 4.42 -2.85
CA THR A 536 13.05 3.41 -1.80
C THR A 536 12.96 4.05 -0.43
N VAL A 537 12.14 3.46 0.43
CA VAL A 537 12.11 3.71 1.88
C VAL A 537 12.33 2.38 2.57
N THR A 538 13.19 2.34 3.59
CA THR A 538 13.49 1.11 4.34
C THR A 538 12.21 0.40 4.79
N GLY A 539 12.08 -0.89 4.46
CA GLY A 539 10.91 -1.70 4.81
C GLY A 539 9.72 -1.60 3.86
N TYR A 540 9.84 -0.88 2.74
CA TYR A 540 8.75 -0.72 1.77
C TYR A 540 9.18 -0.99 0.32
N PRO A 541 8.23 -1.33 -0.57
CA PRO A 541 8.49 -1.41 -2.00
C PRO A 541 9.06 -0.11 -2.58
N GLY A 542 10.15 -0.23 -3.33
CA GLY A 542 10.71 0.86 -4.12
C GLY A 542 9.83 1.22 -5.31
N VAL A 543 9.62 2.51 -5.56
CA VAL A 543 8.82 3.00 -6.70
C VAL A 543 9.74 3.38 -7.85
N ALA A 544 9.56 2.74 -9.01
CA ALA A 544 10.33 3.08 -10.21
C ALA A 544 9.94 4.45 -10.77
N TRP A 545 10.90 5.13 -11.40
CA TRP A 545 10.68 6.41 -12.06
C TRP A 545 11.52 6.53 -13.34
N ALA A 546 11.04 7.36 -14.27
CA ALA A 546 11.79 7.78 -15.45
C ALA A 546 11.45 9.24 -15.78
N ALA A 547 12.47 10.03 -16.12
CA ALA A 547 12.34 11.44 -16.50
C ALA A 547 13.11 11.71 -17.79
N GLY A 548 12.41 12.25 -18.80
CA GLY A 548 13.03 12.67 -20.06
C GLY A 548 14.03 13.82 -19.86
N ALA A 549 14.83 14.12 -20.90
CA ALA A 549 15.79 15.23 -20.85
C ALA A 549 15.10 16.58 -20.59
N GLY A 550 15.55 17.32 -19.57
CA GLY A 550 14.96 18.59 -19.15
C GLY A 550 13.54 18.47 -18.58
N GLN A 551 13.08 17.27 -18.24
CA GLN A 551 11.75 17.02 -17.69
C GLN A 551 11.81 16.71 -16.20
N GLU A 552 10.70 16.96 -15.53
CA GLU A 552 10.45 16.55 -14.16
C GLU A 552 9.40 15.43 -14.13
N THR A 553 9.49 14.59 -13.10
CA THR A 553 8.45 13.63 -12.70
C THR A 553 8.42 13.59 -11.17
N TYR A 554 7.34 13.12 -10.58
CA TYR A 554 7.32 12.81 -9.16
C TYR A 554 6.86 11.37 -8.92
N VAL A 555 7.21 10.87 -7.74
CA VAL A 555 6.71 9.61 -7.23
C VAL A 555 6.09 9.81 -5.85
N THR A 556 5.10 8.99 -5.55
CA THR A 556 4.53 8.87 -4.22
C THR A 556 4.61 7.40 -3.82
N LEU A 557 5.11 7.12 -2.61
CA LEU A 557 5.08 5.75 -2.08
C LEU A 557 3.64 5.39 -1.64
N PRO A 558 3.33 4.10 -1.45
CA PRO A 558 2.00 3.65 -1.01
C PRO A 558 1.53 4.33 0.28
N ALA A 559 0.21 4.38 0.48
CA ALA A 559 -0.35 4.81 1.76
C ALA A 559 0.14 3.87 2.88
N GLY A 560 0.36 4.39 4.09
CA GLY A 560 0.93 3.62 5.19
C GLY A 560 2.46 3.53 5.19
N THR A 561 3.15 3.99 4.13
CA THR A 561 4.61 4.10 4.14
C THR A 561 5.07 5.17 5.11
N ILE A 562 5.92 4.79 6.06
CA ILE A 562 6.56 5.70 7.01
C ILE A 562 7.95 5.18 7.37
N GLY A 563 8.97 6.04 7.30
CA GLY A 563 10.33 5.67 7.68
C GLY A 563 11.40 6.39 6.87
N GLY A 564 12.64 5.99 7.11
CA GLY A 564 13.82 6.53 6.46
C GLY A 564 14.98 5.53 6.42
N PRO A 565 16.06 5.85 5.70
CA PRO A 565 16.17 6.99 4.79
C PRO A 565 15.34 6.77 3.51
N VAL A 566 14.99 7.85 2.83
CA VAL A 566 14.48 7.83 1.45
C VAL A 566 15.66 7.90 0.51
N LEU A 567 15.80 6.94 -0.40
CA LEU A 567 16.86 6.93 -1.40
C LEU A 567 16.27 7.20 -2.76
N VAL A 568 16.72 8.25 -3.43
CA VAL A 568 16.46 8.48 -4.86
C VAL A 568 17.68 7.99 -5.64
N THR A 569 17.52 6.83 -6.27
CA THR A 569 18.61 6.15 -6.98
C THR A 569 18.41 6.25 -8.48
N VAL A 570 19.46 6.62 -9.20
CA VAL A 570 19.53 6.60 -10.67
C VAL A 570 20.25 5.33 -11.11
N ASN A 571 19.64 4.52 -11.98
CA ASN A 571 20.22 3.29 -12.51
C ASN A 571 20.62 3.41 -13.99
N SER A 572 20.09 4.41 -14.70
CA SER A 572 20.40 4.70 -16.11
C SER A 572 20.24 6.19 -16.37
N GLY A 573 21.10 6.74 -17.24
CA GLY A 573 21.11 8.16 -17.59
C GLY A 573 21.94 9.05 -16.65
N PRO A 574 21.92 10.38 -16.86
CA PRO A 574 22.62 11.34 -16.01
C PRO A 574 22.01 11.46 -14.60
N PRO A 575 22.77 11.97 -13.62
CA PRO A 575 22.24 12.32 -12.29
C PRO A 575 21.05 13.28 -12.37
N VAL A 576 20.18 13.21 -11.36
CA VAL A 576 18.95 14.02 -11.26
C VAL A 576 19.00 14.89 -10.00
N LEU A 577 18.31 16.02 -10.04
CA LEU A 577 17.95 16.77 -8.83
C LEU A 577 16.66 16.17 -8.27
N ALA A 578 16.54 16.08 -6.96
CA ALA A 578 15.32 15.58 -6.32
C ALA A 578 14.97 16.39 -5.09
N SER A 579 13.68 16.59 -4.84
CA SER A 579 13.16 17.26 -3.64
C SER A 579 12.00 16.47 -3.05
N GLN A 580 11.79 16.62 -1.75
CA GLN A 580 10.61 16.12 -1.05
C GLN A 580 9.64 17.27 -0.81
N ARG A 581 8.39 17.10 -1.26
CA ARG A 581 7.29 18.04 -1.04
C ARG A 581 6.28 17.43 -0.09
N VAL A 582 6.14 18.02 1.09
CA VAL A 582 5.24 17.59 2.16
C VAL A 582 4.08 18.56 2.28
N GLN A 583 2.86 18.01 2.31
CA GLN A 583 1.64 18.72 2.72
C GLN A 583 1.16 18.13 4.04
N PHE A 584 1.26 18.92 5.11
CA PHE A 584 0.78 18.55 6.44
C PHE A 584 -0.35 19.48 6.86
N ASN A 585 -1.57 18.97 7.00
CA ASN A 585 -2.79 19.74 7.19
C ASN A 585 -2.92 20.86 6.13
N GLN A 586 -2.90 22.12 6.55
CA GLN A 586 -2.91 23.29 5.66
C GLN A 586 -1.53 23.94 5.54
N SER A 587 -0.45 23.17 5.74
CA SER A 587 0.93 23.61 5.60
C SER A 587 1.67 22.87 4.48
N PHE A 588 2.73 23.49 3.99
CA PHE A 588 3.56 23.01 2.90
C PHE A 588 5.04 23.18 3.27
N ASN A 589 5.87 22.19 2.94
CA ASN A 589 7.33 22.28 3.03
C ASN A 589 7.96 21.57 1.83
N GLU A 590 9.01 22.17 1.24
CA GLU A 590 9.90 21.50 0.31
C GLU A 590 11.35 21.47 0.82
N VAL A 591 12.05 20.36 0.59
CA VAL A 591 13.49 20.22 0.90
C VAL A 591 14.20 19.44 -0.20
N TRP A 592 15.39 19.88 -0.60
CA TRP A 592 16.22 19.16 -1.58
C TRP A 592 16.81 17.88 -0.99
N ALA A 593 16.96 16.84 -1.80
CA ALA A 593 17.72 15.66 -1.43
C ALA A 593 19.23 15.99 -1.40
N GLU A 594 19.96 15.40 -0.46
CA GLU A 594 21.41 15.56 -0.35
C GLU A 594 22.15 14.32 -0.85
N THR A 595 23.42 14.49 -1.18
CA THR A 595 24.33 13.41 -1.59
C THR A 595 25.26 13.03 -0.46
N ALA A 596 25.86 11.83 -0.53
CA ALA A 596 26.84 11.39 0.46
C ALA A 596 28.05 12.34 0.62
N SER A 597 28.36 13.15 -0.42
CA SER A 597 29.43 14.16 -0.35
C SER A 597 29.11 15.36 0.55
N GLN A 598 27.85 15.57 0.91
CA GLN A 598 27.43 16.63 1.85
C GLN A 598 27.49 16.16 3.31
N ALA A 599 27.74 14.88 3.55
CA ALA A 599 27.81 14.33 4.90
C ALA A 599 29.02 14.89 5.67
N ALA A 600 28.82 15.17 6.96
CA ALA A 600 29.85 15.75 7.82
C ALA A 600 29.97 14.99 9.14
N THR A 601 31.18 14.99 9.73
CA THR A 601 31.39 14.49 11.10
C THR A 601 30.98 15.51 12.16
N THR A 602 30.81 16.77 11.78
CA THR A 602 30.28 17.83 12.63
C THR A 602 29.43 18.78 11.81
N SER A 603 28.17 18.93 12.20
CA SER A 603 27.20 19.84 11.59
C SER A 603 26.33 20.51 12.67
N TYR A 604 25.62 21.56 12.28
CA TYR A 604 24.95 22.46 13.18
C TYR A 604 23.53 22.81 12.73
N PHE A 605 22.67 23.04 13.71
CA PHE A 605 21.44 23.80 13.54
C PHE A 605 21.51 25.04 14.43
N GLN A 606 20.93 26.15 13.98
CA GLN A 606 21.03 27.42 14.71
C GLN A 606 20.32 27.35 16.06
N TRP A 607 19.14 26.71 16.13
CA TRP A 607 18.29 26.77 17.31
C TRP A 607 17.33 25.59 17.43
N PHE A 608 17.12 25.14 18.66
CA PHE A 608 16.17 24.12 19.07
C PHE A 608 15.10 24.75 19.97
N ASP A 609 13.84 24.34 19.79
CA ASP A 609 12.76 24.75 20.68
C ASP A 609 11.73 23.64 20.92
N LYS A 610 11.70 23.17 22.16
CA LYS A 610 10.62 22.33 22.69
C LYS A 610 10.14 22.86 24.04
N ALA A 611 10.20 24.18 24.22
CA ALA A 611 9.79 24.88 25.43
C ALA A 611 8.70 25.91 25.15
N SER A 612 8.77 26.59 24.00
CA SER A 612 7.83 27.64 23.62
C SER A 612 6.47 27.08 23.21
N ALA A 613 5.43 27.86 23.46
CA ALA A 613 4.08 27.52 23.02
C ALA A 613 4.02 27.39 21.49
N GLY A 614 3.36 26.34 21.01
CA GLY A 614 3.21 26.02 19.59
C GLY A 614 4.28 25.05 19.06
N PHE A 615 5.48 25.00 19.62
CA PHE A 615 6.48 24.00 19.22
C PHE A 615 6.14 22.63 19.83
N LEU A 616 5.50 21.77 19.02
CA LEU A 616 4.99 20.47 19.46
C LEU A 616 6.08 19.40 19.40
N ASN A 617 6.87 19.42 18.33
CA ASN A 617 8.02 18.53 18.14
C ASN A 617 9.16 19.29 17.47
N ASP A 618 10.37 18.91 17.84
CA ASP A 618 11.62 19.38 17.24
C ASP A 618 12.57 18.17 17.28
N ASN A 619 12.72 17.52 16.13
CA ASN A 619 13.40 16.23 15.99
C ASN A 619 14.61 16.40 15.09
N ILE A 620 15.75 15.83 15.50
CA ILE A 620 16.95 15.77 14.68
C ILE A 620 17.07 14.38 14.11
N HIS A 621 16.85 14.27 12.80
CA HIS A 621 17.03 13.05 12.01
C HIS A 621 18.47 12.96 11.53
N VAL A 622 19.02 11.75 11.53
CA VAL A 622 20.41 11.49 11.15
C VAL A 622 20.47 10.20 10.32
N LEU A 623 20.92 10.33 9.07
CA LEU A 623 21.18 9.20 8.18
C LEU A 623 22.67 8.96 7.99
N ASN A 624 23.03 7.69 7.86
CA ASN A 624 24.40 7.27 7.62
C ASN A 624 24.57 6.76 6.18
N PRO A 625 25.06 7.61 5.24
CA PRO A 625 25.32 7.18 3.87
C PRO A 625 26.61 6.34 3.74
N GLY A 626 27.38 6.15 4.82
CA GLY A 626 28.65 5.42 4.83
C GLY A 626 28.51 3.90 4.90
N GLY A 627 29.65 3.20 4.75
CA GLY A 627 29.72 1.73 4.79
C GLY A 627 29.96 1.11 6.18
N THR A 628 30.10 1.92 7.23
CA THR A 628 30.31 1.48 8.62
C THR A 628 29.39 2.22 9.58
N SER A 629 29.04 1.62 10.72
CA SER A 629 28.14 2.26 11.69
C SER A 629 28.72 3.57 12.23
N ALA A 630 27.86 4.57 12.41
CA ALA A 630 28.20 5.88 12.96
C ALA A 630 27.66 6.00 14.39
N THR A 631 28.52 6.36 15.35
CA THR A 631 28.07 6.77 16.68
C THR A 631 27.89 8.27 16.68
N VAL A 632 26.66 8.71 16.93
CA VAL A 632 26.24 10.11 16.82
C VAL A 632 25.96 10.67 18.22
N THR A 633 26.42 11.90 18.46
CA THR A 633 26.14 12.70 19.65
C THR A 633 25.48 14.00 19.23
N ILE A 634 24.27 14.25 19.72
CA ILE A 634 23.55 15.51 19.51
C ILE A 634 23.59 16.31 20.81
N SER A 635 24.16 17.50 20.75
CA SER A 635 24.42 18.35 21.92
C SER A 635 23.71 19.69 21.81
N LEU A 636 23.13 20.11 22.94
CA LEU A 636 22.51 21.41 23.13
C LEU A 636 22.96 21.95 24.49
N GLN A 637 23.36 23.23 24.55
CA GLN A 637 23.85 23.83 25.80
C GLN A 637 22.77 23.78 26.88
N GLY A 638 23.12 23.29 28.07
CA GLY A 638 22.20 23.17 29.20
C GLY A 638 21.29 21.95 29.18
N ALA A 639 21.35 21.12 28.13
CA ALA A 639 20.62 19.87 28.01
C ALA A 639 21.56 18.65 28.07
N THR A 640 21.03 17.50 28.46
CA THR A 640 21.76 16.22 28.35
C THR A 640 21.85 15.81 26.88
N SER A 641 23.07 15.57 26.38
CA SER A 641 23.28 15.11 25.00
C SER A 641 22.57 13.79 24.70
N GLN A 642 22.07 13.65 23.48
CA GLN A 642 21.47 12.42 22.97
C GLN A 642 22.55 11.63 22.22
N ILE A 643 22.71 10.33 22.50
CA ILE A 643 23.74 9.49 21.91
C ILE A 643 23.12 8.19 21.40
N PHE A 644 23.36 7.85 20.14
CA PHE A 644 22.87 6.63 19.50
C PHE A 644 23.77 6.18 18.35
N THR A 645 23.54 4.98 17.83
CA THR A 645 24.29 4.41 16.70
C THR A 645 23.38 4.28 15.49
N VAL A 646 23.88 4.68 14.32
CA VAL A 646 23.19 4.55 13.04
C VAL A 646 23.97 3.57 12.16
N ALA A 647 23.33 2.46 11.78
CA ALA A 647 23.93 1.45 10.91
C ALA A 647 24.18 1.99 9.48
N PRO A 648 25.06 1.37 8.67
CA PRO A 648 25.24 1.72 7.26
C PRO A 648 23.90 1.73 6.50
N GLY A 649 23.63 2.79 5.76
CA GLY A 649 22.39 2.93 4.97
C GLY A 649 21.11 3.07 5.80
N ALA A 650 21.23 3.20 7.13
CA ALA A 650 20.09 3.40 8.02
C ALA A 650 19.94 4.88 8.40
N GLU A 651 18.81 5.18 9.01
CA GLU A 651 18.48 6.46 9.62
C GLU A 651 18.02 6.22 11.07
N SER A 652 18.23 7.23 11.91
CA SER A 652 17.62 7.30 13.23
C SER A 652 17.46 8.76 13.64
N TYR A 653 16.64 9.03 14.64
CA TYR A 653 16.40 10.39 15.11
C TYR A 653 16.42 10.47 16.63
N ALA A 654 16.66 11.68 17.14
CA ALA A 654 16.50 12.00 18.55
C ALA A 654 15.89 13.39 18.75
N SER A 655 15.37 13.64 19.93
CA SER A 655 14.82 14.93 20.35
C SER A 655 15.21 15.17 21.81
N PHE A 656 15.37 16.44 22.20
CA PHE A 656 15.50 16.76 23.61
C PHE A 656 14.14 16.70 24.32
N PRO A 657 14.10 16.45 25.65
CA PRO A 657 12.86 16.50 26.42
C PRO A 657 12.17 17.87 26.35
N GLN A 658 10.86 17.90 26.65
CA GLN A 658 10.09 19.15 26.79
C GLN A 658 10.78 20.11 27.79
N GLY A 659 10.80 21.40 27.48
CA GLY A 659 11.40 22.45 28.30
C GLY A 659 12.82 22.84 27.90
N ASN A 660 13.44 22.14 26.94
CA ASN A 660 14.73 22.53 26.37
C ASN A 660 14.53 23.53 25.22
N ILE A 661 15.39 24.55 25.18
CA ILE A 661 15.39 25.59 24.16
C ILE A 661 16.80 26.22 24.09
N GLY A 662 17.26 26.58 22.91
CA GLY A 662 18.52 27.31 22.72
C GLY A 662 19.29 26.86 21.48
N GLY A 663 20.50 27.38 21.34
CA GLY A 663 21.38 27.05 20.22
C GLY A 663 22.84 27.42 20.48
N PRO A 664 23.77 26.95 19.64
CA PRO A 664 23.50 26.03 18.52
C PRO A 664 23.25 24.59 18.98
N VAL A 665 22.55 23.81 18.16
CA VAL A 665 22.56 22.34 18.25
C VAL A 665 23.76 21.85 17.47
N THR A 666 24.60 21.02 18.08
CA THR A 666 25.75 20.39 17.42
C THR A 666 25.47 18.90 17.22
N VAL A 667 25.61 18.40 15.99
CA VAL A 667 25.63 16.98 15.67
C VAL A 667 27.09 16.58 15.45
N SER A 668 27.63 15.68 16.28
CA SER A 668 28.98 15.13 16.14
C SER A 668 28.92 13.62 15.91
N SER A 669 29.72 13.11 14.99
CA SER A 669 29.69 11.70 14.60
C SER A 669 31.09 11.13 14.35
N THR A 670 31.26 9.83 14.59
CA THR A 670 32.51 9.10 14.32
C THR A 670 32.81 8.93 12.84
N GLN A 671 31.82 9.11 11.96
CA GLN A 671 31.93 9.09 10.50
C GLN A 671 30.98 10.14 9.90
N PRO A 672 31.18 10.58 8.64
CA PRO A 672 30.28 11.52 7.99
C PRO A 672 28.82 11.04 7.98
N VAL A 673 27.90 11.89 8.43
CA VAL A 673 26.44 11.66 8.42
C VAL A 673 25.72 12.86 7.80
N LEU A 674 24.52 12.65 7.25
CA LEU A 674 23.62 13.73 6.87
C LEU A 674 22.59 13.89 7.99
N ALA A 675 22.25 15.12 8.34
CA ALA A 675 21.30 15.39 9.43
C ALA A 675 20.32 16.49 9.03
N SER A 676 19.04 16.31 9.36
CA SER A 676 18.02 17.36 9.20
C SER A 676 17.27 17.58 10.51
N GLN A 677 16.75 18.79 10.68
CA GLN A 677 15.89 19.16 11.79
C GLN A 677 14.46 19.28 11.26
N ARG A 678 13.55 18.53 11.87
CA ARG A 678 12.13 18.52 11.58
C ARG A 678 11.36 19.14 12.74
N VAL A 679 10.72 20.28 12.47
CA VAL A 679 9.97 21.06 13.45
C VAL A 679 8.48 21.00 13.13
N GLN A 680 7.68 20.60 14.12
CA GLN A 680 6.24 20.71 14.10
C GLN A 680 5.83 21.91 14.97
N PHE A 681 5.30 22.95 14.33
CA PHE A 681 4.81 24.15 15.00
C PHE A 681 3.30 24.28 14.78
N SER A 682 2.52 24.10 15.84
CA SER A 682 1.05 24.08 15.79
C SER A 682 0.54 23.06 14.76
N GLN A 683 -0.01 23.52 13.62
CA GLN A 683 -0.46 22.66 12.52
C GLN A 683 0.46 22.72 11.29
N SER A 684 1.65 23.34 11.41
CA SER A 684 2.65 23.40 10.36
C SER A 684 3.84 22.48 10.61
N PHE A 685 4.54 22.17 9.53
CA PHE A 685 5.74 21.36 9.50
C PHE A 685 6.84 22.09 8.72
N ASN A 686 8.09 22.04 9.20
CA ASN A 686 9.27 22.50 8.46
C ASN A 686 10.46 21.54 8.65
N GLU A 687 11.24 21.34 7.58
CA GLU A 687 12.47 20.56 7.58
C GLU A 687 13.63 21.33 6.95
N VAL A 688 14.79 21.32 7.61
CA VAL A 688 16.03 21.94 7.11
C VAL A 688 17.23 21.00 7.32
N TRP A 689 18.18 20.99 6.39
CA TRP A 689 19.45 20.28 6.55
C TRP A 689 20.37 20.99 7.54
N ALA A 690 21.23 20.24 8.22
CA ALA A 690 22.31 20.79 9.04
C ALA A 690 23.42 21.33 8.13
N GLU A 691 24.06 22.43 8.53
CA GLU A 691 25.26 22.92 7.84
C GLU A 691 26.52 22.65 8.66
N SER A 692 27.63 22.39 7.96
CA SER A 692 28.94 22.25 8.57
C SER A 692 29.75 23.55 8.45
N ALA A 693 30.86 23.65 9.19
CA ALA A 693 31.71 24.82 9.15
C ALA A 693 32.32 25.13 7.76
N THR A 694 32.29 24.18 6.81
CA THR A 694 32.77 24.40 5.43
C THR A 694 31.84 25.29 4.61
N GLN A 695 30.57 25.39 5.01
CA GLN A 695 29.55 26.23 4.36
C GLN A 695 29.53 27.67 4.92
N ALA A 696 30.28 27.92 6.00
CA ALA A 696 30.37 29.25 6.60
C ALA A 696 31.04 30.25 5.65
N ALA A 697 30.49 31.46 5.56
CA ALA A 697 31.02 32.51 4.69
C ALA A 697 31.11 33.85 5.42
N ALA A 698 32.03 34.71 4.96
CA ALA A 698 32.16 36.07 5.49
C ALA A 698 31.05 37.00 4.97
N THR A 699 30.37 36.64 3.89
CA THR A 699 29.20 37.35 3.38
C THR A 699 28.18 36.36 2.84
N THR A 700 26.96 36.43 3.38
CA THR A 700 25.81 35.66 2.93
C THR A 700 24.59 36.56 2.77
N TYR A 701 23.58 36.03 2.10
CA TYR A 701 22.39 36.76 1.69
C TYR A 701 21.13 35.97 1.99
N VAL A 702 20.07 36.71 2.31
CA VAL A 702 18.70 36.19 2.35
C VAL A 702 17.87 37.06 1.40
N ASN A 703 17.07 36.41 0.54
CA ASN A 703 16.40 37.09 -0.56
C ASN A 703 15.42 38.15 -0.09
N TRP A 704 14.65 37.88 0.97
CA TRP A 704 13.59 38.79 1.42
C TRP A 704 13.30 38.74 2.92
N TYR A 705 13.10 39.91 3.52
CA TYR A 705 12.73 40.12 4.92
C TYR A 705 11.37 40.80 5.03
N ASP A 706 10.56 40.37 5.99
CA ASP A 706 9.25 40.95 6.26
C ASP A 706 8.88 40.96 7.74
N LYS A 707 8.88 42.16 8.31
CA LYS A 707 8.29 42.46 9.62
C LYS A 707 7.30 43.62 9.53
N ALA A 708 6.66 43.77 8.38
CA ALA A 708 5.68 44.80 8.09
C ALA A 708 4.29 44.21 7.82
N SER A 709 4.23 43.07 7.14
CA SER A 709 2.98 42.46 6.71
C SER A 709 2.15 41.90 7.87
N ALA A 710 0.83 41.94 7.71
CA ALA A 710 -0.09 41.34 8.66
C ALA A 710 0.16 39.82 8.76
N GLY A 711 0.22 39.31 9.99
CA GLY A 711 0.50 37.89 10.25
C GLY A 711 1.98 37.55 10.41
N MET A 712 2.92 38.41 9.98
CA MET A 712 4.35 38.21 10.27
C MET A 712 4.63 38.51 11.75
N LEU A 713 4.77 37.46 12.56
CA LEU A 713 4.96 37.57 14.00
C LEU A 713 6.44 37.76 14.35
N ASN A 714 7.32 37.00 13.68
CA ASN A 714 8.77 37.11 13.84
C ASN A 714 9.45 36.85 12.49
N ASP A 715 10.53 37.58 12.25
CA ASP A 715 11.46 37.37 11.14
C ASP A 715 12.85 37.70 11.68
N ASN A 716 13.62 36.67 11.98
CA ASN A 716 14.89 36.75 12.71
C ASN A 716 16.03 36.23 11.84
N ILE A 717 17.16 36.93 11.87
CA ILE A 717 18.39 36.48 11.24
C ILE A 717 19.29 35.91 12.33
N HIS A 718 19.44 34.58 12.33
CA HIS A 718 20.29 33.84 13.24
C HIS A 718 21.69 33.70 12.65
N VAL A 719 22.72 33.84 13.48
CA VAL A 719 24.12 33.77 13.08
C VAL A 719 24.91 32.93 14.08
N LEU A 720 25.60 31.93 13.56
CA LEU A 720 26.44 31.00 14.30
C LEU A 720 27.89 31.16 13.87
N ASN A 721 28.75 31.40 14.86
CA ASN A 721 30.17 31.48 14.66
C ASN A 721 30.83 30.12 14.97
N THR A 722 31.14 29.37 13.93
CA THR A 722 31.85 28.08 14.02
C THR A 722 33.38 28.25 14.08
N SER A 723 33.89 29.48 13.97
CA SER A 723 35.33 29.77 14.00
C SER A 723 35.90 29.75 15.43
N GLY A 724 37.24 29.73 15.54
CA GLY A 724 37.95 29.76 16.82
C GLY A 724 38.10 31.15 17.46
N ALA A 725 37.60 32.22 16.83
CA ALA A 725 37.71 33.60 17.32
C ALA A 725 36.34 34.30 17.32
N ALA A 726 36.17 35.36 18.12
CA ALA A 726 34.92 36.13 18.09
C ALA A 726 34.72 36.82 16.74
N ALA A 727 33.48 36.82 16.25
CA ALA A 727 33.07 37.45 15.00
C ALA A 727 32.27 38.74 15.29
N THR A 728 32.58 39.82 14.57
CA THR A 728 31.67 40.98 14.48
C THR A 728 30.87 40.85 13.21
N VAL A 729 29.55 40.80 13.34
CA VAL A 729 28.60 40.55 12.25
C VAL A 729 27.73 41.78 12.05
N THR A 730 27.63 42.26 10.82
CA THR A 730 26.76 43.36 10.40
C THR A 730 25.65 42.80 9.51
N ILE A 731 24.40 42.95 9.93
CA ILE A 731 23.21 42.51 9.20
C ILE A 731 22.54 43.77 8.65
N SER A 732 22.43 43.86 7.32
CA SER A 732 21.96 45.07 6.62
C SER A 732 20.74 44.77 5.77
N LEU A 733 19.79 45.73 5.76
CA LEU A 733 18.59 45.73 4.93
C LEU A 733 18.40 47.15 4.40
N ALA A 734 18.15 47.29 3.10
CA ALA A 734 17.96 48.60 2.48
C ALA A 734 16.80 49.38 3.15
N GLY A 735 17.04 50.64 3.50
CA GLY A 735 16.04 51.48 4.19
C GLY A 735 15.90 51.23 5.70
N ALA A 736 16.64 50.29 6.28
CA ALA A 736 16.68 50.04 7.72
C ALA A 736 18.09 50.27 8.30
N THR A 737 18.17 50.59 9.60
CA THR A 737 19.45 50.68 10.31
C THR A 737 20.05 49.28 10.47
N SER A 738 21.29 49.08 10.03
CA SER A 738 21.99 47.80 10.18
C SER A 738 22.13 47.38 11.65
N GLN A 739 22.00 46.08 11.89
CA GLN A 739 22.21 45.46 13.20
C GLN A 739 23.63 44.95 13.31
N ILE A 740 24.31 45.20 14.43
CA ILE A 740 25.70 44.75 14.66
C ILE A 740 25.72 43.81 15.86
N LEU A 741 26.22 42.59 15.65
CA LEU A 741 26.34 41.55 16.66
C LEU A 741 27.80 41.22 16.92
N SER A 742 28.15 40.99 18.19
CA SER A 742 29.40 40.31 18.58
C SER A 742 29.06 38.86 18.92
N VAL A 743 29.57 37.92 18.14
CA VAL A 743 29.27 36.48 18.25
C VAL A 743 30.52 35.75 18.71
N PRO A 744 30.61 35.28 19.97
CA PRO A 744 31.74 34.49 20.46
C PRO A 744 31.97 33.21 19.64
N ALA A 745 33.18 32.66 19.71
CA ALA A 745 33.50 31.36 19.11
C ALA A 745 32.58 30.24 19.65
N GLY A 746 31.99 29.46 18.76
CA GLY A 746 31.06 28.37 19.07
C GLY A 746 29.69 28.82 19.57
N ALA A 747 29.37 30.12 19.51
CA ALA A 747 28.09 30.67 19.97
C ALA A 747 27.19 31.09 18.80
N GLU A 748 25.88 31.09 19.06
CA GLU A 748 24.85 31.64 18.19
C GLU A 748 24.32 32.97 18.77
N ARG A 749 23.93 33.90 17.89
CA ARG A 749 23.16 35.11 18.21
C ARG A 749 22.20 35.40 17.06
N TYR A 750 21.11 36.10 17.35
CA TYR A 750 20.20 36.60 16.32
C TYR A 750 19.98 38.10 16.42
N ALA A 751 19.53 38.69 15.31
CA ALA A 751 19.01 40.05 15.27
C ALA A 751 17.68 40.10 14.49
N ASN A 752 16.94 41.18 14.72
CA ASN A 752 15.76 41.51 13.95
C ASN A 752 15.76 42.99 13.61
N PHE A 753 15.08 43.36 12.52
CA PHE A 753 14.82 44.76 12.22
C PHE A 753 13.59 45.25 12.99
N PRO A 754 13.40 46.58 13.12
CA PRO A 754 12.19 47.14 13.73
C PRO A 754 10.91 46.74 12.99
N GLN A 755 9.76 46.80 13.68
CA GLN A 755 8.44 46.62 13.04
C GLN A 755 8.27 47.63 11.90
N GLY A 756 7.75 47.17 10.76
CA GLY A 756 7.58 47.98 9.55
C GLY A 756 8.73 47.87 8.55
N SER A 757 9.82 47.17 8.88
CA SER A 757 10.88 46.84 7.93
C SER A 757 10.44 45.71 6.98
N ILE A 758 10.63 45.91 5.68
CA ILE A 758 10.32 44.94 4.62
C ILE A 758 11.23 45.20 3.42
N GLY A 759 11.65 44.15 2.73
CA GLY A 759 12.42 44.24 1.49
C GLY A 759 13.56 43.23 1.43
N GLY A 760 14.39 43.37 0.41
CA GLY A 760 15.55 42.52 0.20
C GLY A 760 16.58 43.15 -0.74
N PRO A 761 17.79 42.57 -0.81
CA PRO A 761 18.21 41.43 0.00
C PRO A 761 18.66 41.84 1.42
N VAL A 762 18.57 40.92 2.37
CA VAL A 762 19.32 41.05 3.63
C VAL A 762 20.75 40.58 3.37
N THR A 763 21.73 41.39 3.77
CA THR A 763 23.15 41.02 3.68
C THR A 763 23.72 40.81 5.08
N VAL A 764 24.35 39.66 5.31
CA VAL A 764 25.08 39.34 6.54
C VAL A 764 26.56 39.39 6.23
N SER A 765 27.29 40.38 6.76
CA SER A 765 28.74 40.54 6.58
C SER A 765 29.45 40.33 7.91
N SER A 766 30.53 39.54 7.94
CA SER A 766 31.20 39.15 9.17
C SER A 766 32.73 39.20 9.05
N THR A 767 33.41 39.50 10.17
CA THR A 767 34.88 39.48 10.26
C THR A 767 35.47 38.07 10.29
N GLN A 768 34.65 37.06 10.53
CA GLN A 768 34.98 35.62 10.43
C GLN A 768 33.89 34.92 9.62
N PRO A 769 34.17 33.81 8.92
CA PRO A 769 33.12 33.00 8.31
C PRO A 769 32.10 32.56 9.36
N VAL A 770 30.81 32.75 9.07
CA VAL A 770 29.67 32.37 9.94
C VAL A 770 28.64 31.61 9.14
N LEU A 771 27.86 30.77 9.81
CA LEU A 771 26.63 30.19 9.28
C LEU A 771 25.47 31.13 9.65
N ALA A 772 24.58 31.42 8.71
CA ALA A 772 23.44 32.29 8.95
C ALA A 772 22.15 31.70 8.38
N SER A 773 21.04 31.87 9.08
CA SER A 773 19.71 31.45 8.62
C SER A 773 18.68 32.53 8.92
N GLN A 774 17.58 32.50 8.19
CA GLN A 774 16.38 33.27 8.49
C GLN A 774 15.34 32.34 9.11
N ARG A 775 14.82 32.71 10.28
CA ARG A 775 13.71 32.03 10.96
C ARG A 775 12.50 32.94 11.00
N VAL A 776 11.40 32.48 10.44
CA VAL A 776 10.17 33.26 10.30
C VAL A 776 8.99 32.54 10.94
N GLN A 777 8.15 33.32 11.60
CA GLN A 777 6.85 32.88 12.09
C GLN A 777 5.76 33.72 11.43
N PHE A 778 4.91 33.07 10.66
CA PHE A 778 3.78 33.69 9.96
C PHE A 778 2.49 33.04 10.43
N ASN A 779 1.61 33.78 11.09
CA ASN A 779 0.42 33.28 11.76
C ASN A 779 0.72 32.09 12.69
N GLN A 780 0.33 30.87 12.30
CA GLN A 780 0.59 29.63 13.03
C GLN A 780 1.56 28.72 12.28
N SER A 781 2.39 29.28 11.40
CA SER A 781 3.45 28.55 10.70
C SER A 781 4.85 29.00 11.10
N PHE A 782 5.79 28.07 10.94
CA PHE A 782 7.21 28.26 11.15
C PHE A 782 7.98 27.81 9.91
N ASN A 783 9.01 28.56 9.52
CA ASN A 783 9.92 28.18 8.44
C ASN A 783 11.33 28.73 8.73
N GLU A 784 12.34 27.91 8.46
CA GLU A 784 13.75 28.28 8.49
C GLU A 784 14.41 28.01 7.14
N VAL A 785 15.27 28.93 6.69
CA VAL A 785 16.09 28.80 5.48
C VAL A 785 17.51 29.31 5.72
N TRP A 786 18.50 28.60 5.19
CA TRP A 786 19.88 29.04 5.23
C TRP A 786 20.12 30.25 4.31
N ALA A 787 21.02 31.14 4.73
CA ALA A 787 21.48 32.25 3.92
C ALA A 787 22.53 31.73 2.92
N GLU A 788 22.43 32.19 1.67
CA GLU A 788 23.33 31.72 0.61
C GLU A 788 24.50 32.68 0.39
N SER A 789 25.65 32.14 0.02
CA SER A 789 26.84 32.90 -0.34
C SER A 789 26.89 33.20 -1.84
N ALA A 790 27.67 34.20 -2.24
CA ALA A 790 27.85 34.53 -3.66
C ALA A 790 28.45 33.37 -4.49
N THR A 791 29.10 32.38 -3.87
CA THR A 791 29.63 31.20 -4.55
C THR A 791 28.56 30.19 -4.97
N GLN A 792 27.35 30.29 -4.40
CA GLN A 792 26.19 29.48 -4.79
C GLN A 792 25.40 30.10 -5.97
N ALA A 793 25.72 31.35 -6.34
CA ALA A 793 25.03 32.02 -7.42
C ALA A 793 25.32 31.36 -8.78
N ALA A 794 24.27 31.16 -9.59
CA ALA A 794 24.35 30.47 -10.87
C ALA A 794 23.74 31.29 -12.01
N THR A 795 24.18 31.03 -13.24
CA THR A 795 23.56 31.60 -14.45
C THR A 795 22.39 30.75 -14.94
N THR A 796 22.25 29.53 -14.42
CA THR A 796 21.08 28.66 -14.62
C THR A 796 20.83 27.89 -13.33
N SER A 797 19.60 27.92 -12.85
CA SER A 797 19.14 27.13 -11.70
C SER A 797 17.69 26.71 -11.88
N HIS A 798 17.24 25.75 -11.08
CA HIS A 798 15.98 25.07 -11.23
C HIS A 798 15.20 24.96 -9.91
N LEU A 799 13.88 24.93 -10.06
CA LEU A 799 12.95 24.49 -9.02
C LEU A 799 12.06 23.41 -9.62
N ASN A 800 11.75 22.38 -8.84
CA ASN A 800 11.07 21.20 -9.38
C ASN A 800 9.64 21.50 -9.83
N TRP A 801 8.90 22.35 -9.11
CA TRP A 801 7.48 22.54 -9.39
C TRP A 801 6.93 23.89 -8.94
N TYR A 802 6.08 24.47 -9.79
CA TYR A 802 5.34 25.71 -9.59
C TYR A 802 3.84 25.44 -9.46
N ASP A 803 3.18 26.11 -8.53
CA ASP A 803 1.74 26.02 -8.35
C ASP A 803 1.13 27.35 -7.91
N LYS A 804 0.34 27.94 -8.80
CA LYS A 804 -0.58 29.04 -8.50
C LYS A 804 -1.98 28.73 -9.01
N ALA A 805 -2.35 27.45 -8.98
CA ALA A 805 -3.62 26.93 -9.47
C ALA A 805 -4.40 26.18 -8.37
N SER A 806 -3.70 25.42 -7.53
CA SER A 806 -4.32 24.57 -6.52
C SER A 806 -5.01 25.37 -5.41
N ALA A 807 -6.05 24.76 -4.83
CA ALA A 807 -6.77 25.35 -3.71
C ALA A 807 -5.82 25.59 -2.52
N GLY A 808 -5.86 26.80 -1.96
CA GLY A 808 -4.98 27.21 -0.85
C GLY A 808 -3.64 27.79 -1.30
N MET A 809 -3.20 27.58 -2.55
CA MET A 809 -1.94 28.13 -3.06
C MET A 809 -2.14 29.61 -3.47
N TYR A 810 -1.96 30.52 -2.52
CA TYR A 810 -2.25 31.94 -2.72
C TYR A 810 -1.15 32.67 -3.48
N ASN A 811 0.11 32.36 -3.17
CA ASN A 811 1.26 32.90 -3.86
C ASN A 811 2.31 31.81 -4.06
N ASP A 812 2.98 31.91 -5.20
CA ASP A 812 4.17 31.13 -5.53
C ASP A 812 5.06 32.08 -6.32
N ASN A 813 6.02 32.68 -5.61
CA ASN A 813 6.87 33.75 -6.13
C ASN A 813 8.29 33.22 -6.30
N ILE A 814 8.92 33.60 -7.41
CA ILE A 814 10.34 33.35 -7.66
C ILE A 814 11.10 34.62 -7.33
N HIS A 815 11.83 34.61 -6.23
CA HIS A 815 12.75 35.69 -5.84
C HIS A 815 14.11 35.47 -6.49
N VAL A 816 14.75 36.55 -6.91
CA VAL A 816 16.07 36.53 -7.55
C VAL A 816 16.91 37.67 -7.03
N LEU A 817 18.09 37.32 -6.50
CA LEU A 817 19.06 38.21 -5.91
C LEU A 817 20.34 38.20 -6.74
N ASN A 818 20.89 39.38 -7.02
CA ASN A 818 22.14 39.54 -7.74
C ASN A 818 23.28 39.95 -6.79
N PRO A 819 24.13 39.01 -6.34
CA PRO A 819 25.25 39.34 -5.45
C PRO A 819 26.43 40.00 -6.17
N GLY A 820 26.36 40.13 -7.50
CA GLY A 820 27.42 40.66 -8.35
C GLY A 820 27.47 42.19 -8.43
N GLY A 821 28.50 42.69 -9.12
CA GLY A 821 28.76 44.12 -9.30
C GLY A 821 28.12 44.77 -10.54
N ALA A 822 27.42 44.00 -11.38
CA ALA A 822 26.74 44.49 -12.58
C ALA A 822 25.29 44.02 -12.60
N ALA A 823 24.39 44.78 -13.25
CA ALA A 823 22.98 44.39 -13.35
C ALA A 823 22.81 43.08 -14.15
N ALA A 824 21.86 42.26 -13.72
CA ALA A 824 21.49 41.00 -14.35
C ALA A 824 20.16 41.14 -15.09
N THR A 825 20.04 40.48 -16.24
CA THR A 825 18.74 40.20 -16.88
C THR A 825 18.43 38.73 -16.66
N VAL A 826 17.31 38.45 -16.00
CA VAL A 826 16.92 37.10 -15.57
C VAL A 826 15.65 36.70 -16.31
N THR A 827 15.65 35.52 -16.90
CA THR A 827 14.50 34.90 -17.56
C THR A 827 14.04 33.69 -16.75
N ILE A 828 12.79 33.71 -16.29
CA ILE A 828 12.14 32.65 -15.52
C ILE A 828 11.15 31.94 -16.45
N SER A 829 11.42 30.67 -16.73
CA SER A 829 10.66 29.86 -17.68
C SER A 829 9.93 28.72 -16.98
N LEU A 830 8.74 28.40 -17.47
CA LEU A 830 7.93 27.27 -17.04
C LEU A 830 7.27 26.65 -18.27
N PRO A 831 7.35 25.32 -18.49
CA PRO A 831 6.73 24.67 -19.63
C PRO A 831 5.24 25.02 -19.76
N GLY A 832 4.81 25.40 -20.96
CA GLY A 832 3.42 25.79 -21.24
C GLY A 832 3.03 27.21 -20.82
N ALA A 833 3.92 27.96 -20.14
CA ALA A 833 3.69 29.35 -19.76
C ALA A 833 4.58 30.33 -20.57
N THR A 834 4.16 31.59 -20.64
CA THR A 834 5.01 32.66 -21.19
C THR A 834 6.12 32.99 -20.19
N ALA A 835 7.37 32.96 -20.64
CA ALA A 835 8.51 33.27 -19.78
C ALA A 835 8.47 34.71 -19.25
N LEU A 836 8.93 34.90 -18.02
CA LEU A 836 9.00 36.19 -17.35
C LEU A 836 10.43 36.72 -17.42
N VAL A 837 10.61 38.01 -17.65
CA VAL A 837 11.93 38.65 -17.69
C VAL A 837 11.99 39.78 -16.68
N VAL A 838 12.97 39.74 -15.78
CA VAL A 838 13.20 40.77 -14.76
C VAL A 838 14.64 41.28 -14.83
N SER A 839 14.83 42.57 -14.54
CA SER A 839 16.17 43.15 -14.38
C SER A 839 16.49 43.31 -12.91
N VAL A 840 17.63 42.78 -12.47
CA VAL A 840 18.07 42.79 -11.08
C VAL A 840 19.34 43.64 -10.96
N PRO A 841 19.28 44.81 -10.30
CA PRO A 841 20.47 45.66 -10.09
C PRO A 841 21.60 44.93 -9.34
N ALA A 842 22.83 45.43 -9.46
CA ALA A 842 23.96 44.94 -8.67
C ALA A 842 23.67 45.08 -7.16
N GLY A 843 23.84 43.99 -6.40
CA GLY A 843 23.50 43.94 -4.97
C GLY A 843 21.99 44.05 -4.67
N GLY A 844 21.13 43.97 -5.68
CA GLY A 844 19.68 44.10 -5.55
C GLY A 844 18.95 42.77 -5.63
N GLU A 845 17.63 42.84 -5.41
CA GLU A 845 16.68 41.74 -5.55
C GLU A 845 15.52 42.18 -6.45
N ALA A 846 14.87 41.20 -7.08
CA ALA A 846 13.55 41.32 -7.68
C ALA A 846 12.81 39.99 -7.54
N TYR A 847 11.49 40.00 -7.70
CA TYR A 847 10.70 38.77 -7.76
C TYR A 847 9.71 38.81 -8.93
N ALA A 848 9.27 37.63 -9.34
CA ALA A 848 8.23 37.45 -10.35
C ALA A 848 7.32 36.27 -10.00
N HIS A 849 6.14 36.23 -10.60
CA HIS A 849 5.24 35.09 -10.51
C HIS A 849 4.47 34.92 -11.81
N PHE A 850 4.07 33.69 -12.11
CA PHE A 850 3.19 33.43 -13.23
C PHE A 850 1.73 33.81 -12.88
N PRO A 851 0.86 34.00 -13.89
CA PRO A 851 -0.55 34.31 -13.66
C PRO A 851 -1.28 33.23 -12.84
N GLN A 852 -2.40 33.61 -12.22
CA GLN A 852 -3.27 32.66 -11.52
C GLN A 852 -3.73 31.55 -12.47
N GLY A 853 -3.78 30.31 -11.99
CA GLY A 853 -4.12 29.12 -12.78
C GLY A 853 -2.93 28.41 -13.42
N THR A 854 -1.71 28.92 -13.22
CA THR A 854 -0.49 28.29 -13.73
C THR A 854 0.00 27.20 -12.77
N ILE A 855 0.34 26.03 -13.30
CA ILE A 855 0.88 24.90 -12.53
C ILE A 855 1.77 24.04 -13.43
N GLY A 856 2.86 23.48 -12.89
CA GLY A 856 3.74 22.56 -13.59
C GLY A 856 5.19 22.71 -13.19
N GLY A 857 6.08 22.03 -13.89
CA GLY A 857 7.53 22.12 -13.66
C GLY A 857 8.33 21.51 -14.81
N PRO A 858 9.67 21.62 -14.76
CA PRO A 858 10.42 22.43 -13.80
C PRO A 858 10.33 23.94 -14.10
N VAL A 859 10.52 24.78 -13.07
CA VAL A 859 10.86 26.20 -13.29
C VAL A 859 12.35 26.29 -13.57
N THR A 860 12.72 27.02 -14.62
CA THR A 860 14.11 27.28 -14.97
C THR A 860 14.39 28.78 -14.91
N VAL A 861 15.38 29.16 -14.10
CA VAL A 861 15.87 30.53 -13.98
C VAL A 861 17.18 30.64 -14.75
N THR A 862 17.22 31.45 -15.80
CA THR A 862 18.44 31.74 -16.57
C THR A 862 18.81 33.20 -16.46
N SER A 863 20.10 33.54 -16.38
CA SER A 863 20.55 34.90 -16.13
C SER A 863 21.83 35.26 -16.87
N THR A 864 21.96 36.53 -17.24
CA THR A 864 23.19 37.08 -17.84
C THR A 864 24.35 37.24 -16.86
N GLN A 865 24.08 37.15 -15.55
CA GLN A 865 25.07 37.16 -14.46
C GLN A 865 24.70 36.05 -13.45
N PRO A 866 25.66 35.51 -12.67
CA PRO A 866 25.33 34.62 -11.57
C PRO A 866 24.37 35.28 -10.58
N VAL A 867 23.25 34.63 -10.29
CA VAL A 867 22.22 35.08 -9.35
C VAL A 867 21.87 33.97 -8.36
N LEU A 868 21.41 34.36 -7.17
CA LEU A 868 20.77 33.46 -6.21
C LEU A 868 19.26 33.54 -6.46
N ALA A 869 18.57 32.41 -6.49
CA ALA A 869 17.13 32.39 -6.72
C ALA A 869 16.46 31.47 -5.68
N SER A 870 15.26 31.84 -5.24
CA SER A 870 14.45 31.02 -4.34
C SER A 870 12.98 31.05 -4.77
N GLN A 871 12.26 30.00 -4.40
CA GLN A 871 10.82 29.93 -4.49
C GLN A 871 10.22 30.18 -3.12
N ARG A 872 9.29 31.14 -3.03
CA ARG A 872 8.58 31.48 -1.81
C ARG A 872 7.10 31.24 -2.01
N VAL A 873 6.58 30.23 -1.33
CA VAL A 873 5.21 29.73 -1.45
C VAL A 873 4.39 30.20 -0.25
N GLN A 874 3.18 30.69 -0.50
CA GLN A 874 2.14 30.90 0.51
C GLN A 874 1.01 29.90 0.28
N TYR A 875 0.90 28.93 1.18
CA TYR A 875 -0.15 27.92 1.18
C TYR A 875 -1.06 28.12 2.39
N PHE A 876 -2.32 28.48 2.14
CA PHE A 876 -3.27 28.96 3.15
C PHE A 876 -2.64 30.07 4.02
N SER A 877 -2.60 29.86 5.34
CA SER A 877 -2.01 30.79 6.30
C SER A 877 -0.58 30.42 6.67
N THR A 878 0.10 29.64 5.81
CA THR A 878 1.48 29.17 6.01
C THR A 878 2.36 29.61 4.85
N PHE A 879 3.67 29.58 5.06
CA PHE A 879 4.62 29.86 4.00
C PHE A 879 5.84 28.93 4.08
N ASN A 880 6.49 28.72 2.94
CA ASN A 880 7.74 27.99 2.80
C ASN A 880 8.65 28.70 1.80
N GLU A 881 9.96 28.55 1.97
CA GLU A 881 10.95 29.05 1.03
C GLU A 881 12.03 28.00 0.77
N ILE A 882 12.46 27.87 -0.48
CA ILE A 882 13.50 26.94 -0.91
C ILE A 882 14.39 27.59 -1.98
N ALA A 883 15.70 27.41 -1.88
CA ALA A 883 16.67 27.87 -2.88
C ALA A 883 16.54 27.08 -4.19
N ALA A 884 16.88 27.69 -5.33
CA ALA A 884 16.97 27.02 -6.63
C ALA A 884 18.36 26.41 -6.82
N LEU A 885 18.45 25.22 -7.42
CA LEU A 885 19.71 24.47 -7.63
C LEU A 885 20.13 24.37 -9.10
#